data_AF-A0A934BZ65-F1
#
_entry.id   AF-A0A934BZ65-F1
#
_cell.length_a   1.000
_cell.length_b   1.000
_cell.length_c   1.000
_cell.angle_alpha   90.00
_cell.angle_beta   90.00
_cell.angle_gamma   90.00
#
_symmetry.space_group_name_H-M   'P 1'
#
loop_
_entity.id
_entity.type
_entity.pdbx_description
1 polymer ?
#
loop_
_entity_poly.entity_id
_entity_poly.type
_entity_poly.pdbx_seq_one_letter_code
_entity_poly.pdbx_strand_id
1 'polypeptide(L)'
;MNLRARLFLALGLLVTGIRGGEPTSIPELIRAAGNTSDETVRFDLLRRLAAHPQIDAGLRAELAHLLPVVDDWANGKTRAATDDSRAAENGYLCRFINSKVLPAGVGTAVVPPEPAASSPLHPLWAYYRARLLIWRVIQVGPLLRVKESRDTYYGEARKLLQEARAAFPENRVLRMYLGEPIPWPAKFAPDPGAPAWANLQREGLEKLADLVHWWIAERQLPDGQFGGGWGDDVEMWRWWVPVMIAFDDPVISAAQERTSHGIFRRPHLRSGFTSRLTDVEHSNEDTTDTILPMMHLRPEEPIWQQRALRLAELMRGSWTGRNQRGFLQFKSIYFSVDKVDESPRRAFDTIYHPSIIQPTLLYWQRTADPGLTSLFSEWLKVWVDATARAENGKPAGVLPSALAWPAGTVGVPGAPWWEPFPLNHNDALYNWPGAFRLMSSTLLLAWHMTRDTQYLAPLQAMAKLVREHRSSRGEAAPGSAVWAARQMEGHLADTLAKYRLLSGDRQYDDLLATGATGYVKYRLGGDLSALARGLEQNAEAFRSNWEGYTSEMRWTDRVISFTSNFLRYLPEPAPPLPQPHLLYASATGDPGTPLVFPLNAVRWRTPPREIAALVTDSSASSFRAEVYHFGSKPRKLAAEFLLLRPGEYELHVGPAEAPPTAPVRFRVTGPRVDVPLELPPRRLTVVSVRPITASR
;
A
#
# COMPACT_ATOMS: atom_id res chain seq x y z
N MET A 1 23.59 -21.75 -12.93
CA MET A 1 23.54 -23.20 -12.60
C MET A 1 23.42 -23.36 -11.10
N ASN A 2 22.41 -24.11 -10.66
CA ASN A 2 21.75 -24.19 -9.34
C ASN A 2 22.53 -23.90 -8.03
N LEU A 3 22.16 -22.78 -7.38
CA LEU A 3 22.21 -22.60 -5.92
C LEU A 3 20.88 -23.02 -5.24
N ARG A 4 19.89 -23.50 -6.02
CA ARG A 4 18.60 -24.04 -5.56
C ARG A 4 18.70 -25.42 -4.86
N ALA A 5 19.86 -26.08 -4.88
CA ALA A 5 19.98 -27.49 -4.47
C ALA A 5 20.54 -27.72 -3.05
N ARG A 6 21.00 -26.69 -2.30
CA ARG A 6 21.71 -26.92 -1.03
C ARG A 6 21.10 -26.32 0.24
N LEU A 7 20.13 -25.41 0.14
CA LEU A 7 19.55 -24.77 1.34
C LEU A 7 18.14 -25.26 1.74
N PHE A 8 17.50 -26.10 0.92
CA PHE A 8 16.18 -26.68 1.25
C PHE A 8 16.24 -28.12 1.80
N LEU A 9 17.43 -28.71 1.94
CA LEU A 9 17.56 -30.12 2.35
C LEU A 9 17.63 -30.35 3.88
N ALA A 10 17.52 -29.33 4.72
CA ALA A 10 17.76 -29.48 6.17
C ALA A 10 16.56 -29.15 7.09
N LEU A 11 15.39 -28.77 6.55
CA LEU A 11 14.19 -28.50 7.36
C LEU A 11 12.91 -29.22 6.90
N GLY A 12 13.08 -30.29 6.09
CA GLY A 12 11.98 -31.10 5.59
C GLY A 12 12.27 -32.58 5.76
N LEU A 13 12.55 -33.05 6.97
CA LEU A 13 12.62 -34.47 7.32
C LEU A 13 12.49 -34.65 8.83
N LEU A 14 11.33 -34.25 9.35
CA LEU A 14 10.72 -34.85 10.53
C LEU A 14 9.25 -35.10 10.21
N VAL A 15 9.04 -35.85 9.13
CA VAL A 15 7.81 -36.62 8.92
C VAL A 15 7.98 -37.87 9.77
N THR A 16 7.42 -37.85 10.98
CA THR A 16 7.12 -39.07 11.72
C THR A 16 6.17 -39.92 10.88
N GLY A 17 6.51 -41.19 10.73
CA GLY A 17 6.07 -42.03 9.63
C GLY A 17 4.56 -42.29 9.55
N ILE A 18 4.06 -42.26 8.31
CA ILE A 18 3.04 -43.18 7.81
C ILE A 18 3.50 -43.61 6.41
N ARG A 19 3.84 -44.89 6.25
CA ARG A 19 3.92 -45.52 4.92
C ARG A 19 2.48 -45.68 4.42
N GLY A 20 1.95 -44.67 3.74
CA GLY A 20 0.75 -44.78 2.91
C GLY A 20 1.17 -44.84 1.44
N GLY A 21 0.65 -45.77 0.65
CA GLY A 21 0.86 -45.79 -0.80
C GLY A 21 0.28 -44.53 -1.47
N GLU A 22 0.64 -44.27 -2.73
CA GLU A 22 -0.02 -43.22 -3.50
C GLU A 22 -1.55 -43.46 -3.52
N PRO A 23 -2.40 -42.42 -3.38
CA PRO A 23 -3.84 -42.58 -3.43
C PRO A 23 -4.25 -43.12 -4.79
N THR A 24 -4.93 -44.27 -4.80
CA THR A 24 -5.27 -44.98 -6.06
C THR A 24 -6.77 -45.09 -6.26
N SER A 25 -7.57 -45.21 -5.20
CA SER A 25 -9.03 -45.26 -5.33
C SER A 25 -9.66 -43.87 -5.47
N ILE A 26 -10.85 -43.81 -6.07
CA ILE A 26 -11.63 -42.56 -6.24
C ILE A 26 -11.84 -41.81 -4.91
N PRO A 27 -12.28 -42.45 -3.80
CA PRO A 27 -12.46 -41.76 -2.52
C PRO A 27 -11.15 -41.24 -1.92
N GLU A 28 -10.05 -41.97 -2.08
CA GLU A 28 -8.73 -41.53 -1.62
C GLU A 28 -8.23 -40.33 -2.41
N LEU A 29 -8.41 -40.32 -3.74
CA LEU A 29 -8.05 -39.18 -4.59
C LEU A 29 -8.83 -37.93 -4.20
N ILE A 30 -10.13 -38.03 -3.98
CA ILE A 30 -10.99 -36.91 -3.54
C ILE A 30 -10.59 -36.43 -2.15
N ARG A 31 -10.38 -37.34 -1.20
CA ARG A 31 -9.96 -37.01 0.17
C ARG A 31 -8.58 -36.33 0.19
N ALA A 32 -7.62 -36.85 -0.57
CA ALA A 32 -6.29 -36.26 -0.68
C ALA A 32 -6.34 -34.88 -1.34
N ALA A 33 -7.15 -34.73 -2.40
CA ALA A 33 -7.36 -33.45 -3.07
C ALA A 33 -8.01 -32.43 -2.11
N GLY A 34 -9.00 -32.83 -1.32
CA GLY A 34 -9.64 -31.93 -0.37
C GLY A 34 -8.77 -31.54 0.82
N ASN A 35 -7.88 -32.42 1.29
CA ASN A 35 -7.04 -32.17 2.47
C ASN A 35 -5.69 -31.52 2.19
N THR A 36 -5.15 -31.62 0.97
CA THR A 36 -3.89 -30.94 0.63
C THR A 36 -4.02 -29.42 0.73
N SER A 37 -2.95 -28.72 1.13
CA SER A 37 -2.85 -27.26 1.09
C SER A 37 -2.25 -26.73 -0.21
N ASP A 38 -1.73 -27.61 -1.06
CA ASP A 38 -1.06 -27.26 -2.32
C ASP A 38 -2.03 -27.40 -3.50
N GLU A 39 -2.19 -26.31 -4.26
CA GLU A 39 -3.12 -26.21 -5.39
C GLU A 39 -2.67 -27.01 -6.60
N THR A 40 -1.36 -27.08 -6.86
CA THR A 40 -0.78 -27.88 -7.94
C THR A 40 -0.97 -29.36 -7.63
N VAL A 41 -0.70 -29.78 -6.39
CA VAL A 41 -0.97 -31.16 -5.95
C VAL A 41 -2.46 -31.48 -6.06
N ARG A 42 -3.34 -30.56 -5.65
CA ARG A 42 -4.79 -30.77 -5.78
C ARG A 42 -5.22 -30.94 -7.23
N PHE A 43 -4.73 -30.09 -8.11
CA PHE A 43 -5.01 -30.17 -9.55
C PHE A 43 -4.57 -31.52 -10.13
N ASP A 44 -3.36 -31.98 -9.80
CA ASP A 44 -2.83 -33.25 -10.31
C ASP A 44 -3.65 -34.44 -9.80
N LEU A 45 -4.05 -34.45 -8.53
CA LEU A 45 -4.93 -35.48 -7.97
C LEU A 45 -6.30 -35.50 -8.67
N LEU A 46 -6.88 -34.34 -8.95
CA LEU A 46 -8.15 -34.25 -9.66
C LEU A 46 -8.03 -34.62 -11.15
N ARG A 47 -6.87 -34.37 -11.79
CA ARG A 47 -6.59 -34.90 -13.13
C ARG A 47 -6.50 -36.41 -13.16
N ARG A 48 -5.84 -37.02 -12.15
CA ARG A 48 -5.79 -38.47 -11.99
C ARG A 48 -7.19 -39.04 -11.78
N LEU A 49 -8.03 -38.38 -10.98
CA LEU A 49 -9.44 -38.73 -10.80
C LEU A 49 -10.21 -38.70 -12.14
N ALA A 50 -10.07 -37.62 -12.92
CA ALA A 50 -10.72 -37.51 -14.24
C ALA A 50 -10.29 -38.62 -15.22
N ALA A 51 -9.05 -39.09 -15.10
CA ALA A 51 -8.49 -40.18 -15.91
C ALA A 51 -8.72 -41.58 -15.30
N HIS A 52 -9.34 -41.68 -14.12
CA HIS A 52 -9.48 -42.94 -13.41
C HIS A 52 -10.38 -43.90 -14.20
N PRO A 53 -9.98 -45.16 -14.46
CA PRO A 53 -10.74 -46.08 -15.32
C PRO A 53 -12.17 -46.36 -14.84
N GLN A 54 -12.39 -46.31 -13.52
CA GLN A 54 -13.68 -46.61 -12.88
C GLN A 54 -14.52 -45.38 -12.54
N ILE A 55 -14.14 -44.17 -12.98
CA ILE A 55 -14.96 -42.97 -12.72
C ILE A 55 -16.25 -43.05 -13.55
N ASP A 56 -17.40 -42.89 -12.90
CA ASP A 56 -18.69 -42.86 -13.58
C ASP A 56 -18.88 -41.57 -14.40
N ALA A 57 -19.83 -41.60 -15.33
CA ALA A 57 -20.06 -40.49 -16.26
C ALA A 57 -20.58 -39.23 -15.58
N GLY A 58 -21.38 -39.35 -14.51
CA GLY A 58 -21.92 -38.22 -13.77
C GLY A 58 -20.83 -37.48 -13.01
N LEU A 59 -20.05 -38.23 -12.22
CA LEU A 59 -18.91 -37.68 -11.48
C LEU A 59 -17.86 -37.05 -12.39
N ARG A 60 -17.63 -37.65 -13.58
CA ARG A 60 -16.74 -37.08 -14.59
C ARG A 60 -17.26 -35.75 -15.15
N ALA A 61 -18.56 -35.64 -15.39
CA ALA A 61 -19.18 -34.41 -15.89
C ALA A 61 -19.13 -33.29 -14.84
N GLU A 62 -19.43 -33.60 -13.58
CA GLU A 62 -19.30 -32.66 -12.47
C GLU A 62 -17.85 -32.17 -12.30
N LEU A 63 -16.88 -33.10 -12.37
CA LEU A 63 -15.46 -32.76 -12.31
C LEU A 63 -15.04 -31.85 -13.47
N ALA A 64 -15.59 -32.03 -14.67
CA ALA A 64 -15.30 -31.19 -15.83
C ALA A 64 -15.72 -29.72 -15.62
N HIS A 65 -16.70 -29.45 -14.75
CA HIS A 65 -17.08 -28.10 -14.36
C HIS A 65 -16.17 -27.50 -13.28
N LEU A 66 -15.69 -28.32 -12.33
CA LEU A 66 -14.84 -27.87 -11.22
C LEU A 66 -13.37 -27.73 -11.60
N LEU A 67 -12.84 -28.66 -12.41
CA LEU A 67 -11.42 -28.76 -12.73
C LEU A 67 -10.85 -27.47 -13.35
N PRO A 68 -11.54 -26.73 -14.25
CA PRO A 68 -11.04 -25.45 -14.75
C PRO A 68 -10.81 -24.39 -13.66
N VAL A 69 -11.67 -24.34 -12.63
CA VAL A 69 -11.51 -23.41 -11.51
C VAL A 69 -10.29 -23.79 -10.66
N VAL A 70 -10.09 -25.08 -10.41
CA VAL A 70 -8.89 -25.60 -9.73
C VAL A 70 -7.64 -25.27 -10.53
N ASP A 71 -7.68 -25.47 -11.84
CA ASP A 71 -6.58 -25.21 -12.76
C ASP A 71 -6.21 -23.72 -12.78
N ASP A 72 -7.18 -22.80 -12.80
CA ASP A 72 -6.90 -21.36 -12.74
C ASP A 72 -6.23 -20.96 -11.42
N TRP A 73 -6.59 -21.63 -10.31
CA TRP A 73 -5.96 -21.42 -9.03
C TRP A 73 -4.53 -21.96 -8.95
N ALA A 74 -4.29 -23.13 -9.54
CA ALA A 74 -3.01 -23.84 -9.50
C ALA A 74 -2.00 -23.32 -10.54
N ASN A 75 -2.47 -23.13 -11.78
CA ASN A 75 -1.63 -22.92 -12.96
C ASN A 75 -1.94 -21.61 -13.69
N GLY A 76 -2.71 -20.69 -13.11
CA GLY A 76 -3.05 -19.41 -13.77
C GLY A 76 -1.83 -18.69 -14.35
N LYS A 77 -0.67 -18.73 -13.67
CA LYS A 77 0.58 -18.11 -14.10
C LYS A 77 1.06 -18.58 -15.49
N THR A 78 0.82 -19.84 -15.86
CA THR A 78 1.22 -20.37 -17.17
C THR A 78 0.30 -19.91 -18.31
N ARG A 79 -0.84 -19.28 -17.96
CA ARG A 79 -1.85 -18.75 -18.89
C ARG A 79 -1.97 -17.23 -18.77
N ALA A 80 -0.83 -16.54 -18.66
CA ALA A 80 -0.75 -15.09 -18.60
C ALA A 80 -1.72 -14.45 -19.60
N ALA A 81 -2.65 -13.64 -19.09
CA ALA A 81 -3.62 -12.97 -19.92
C ALA A 81 -2.94 -11.79 -20.63
N THR A 82 -3.17 -11.66 -21.93
CA THR A 82 -2.85 -10.45 -22.70
C THR A 82 -4.16 -9.67 -22.90
N ASP A 83 -4.80 -9.25 -21.80
CA ASP A 83 -5.95 -8.35 -21.91
C ASP A 83 -5.47 -6.90 -21.92
N ASP A 84 -5.42 -6.34 -23.13
CA ASP A 84 -5.07 -4.94 -23.38
C ASP A 84 -6.31 -4.06 -23.56
N SER A 85 -7.50 -4.54 -23.21
CA SER A 85 -8.75 -3.79 -23.37
C SER A 85 -9.11 -2.94 -22.15
N ARG A 86 -8.58 -3.29 -20.96
CA ARG A 86 -8.83 -2.59 -19.71
C ARG A 86 -7.55 -2.02 -19.10
N ALA A 87 -7.70 -0.98 -18.28
CA ALA A 87 -6.58 -0.29 -17.61
C ALA A 87 -6.10 -1.07 -16.38
N ALA A 88 -7.00 -1.47 -15.50
CA ALA A 88 -6.61 -1.89 -14.16
C ALA A 88 -6.62 -3.41 -13.91
N GLU A 89 -7.64 -4.13 -14.41
CA GLU A 89 -7.99 -5.45 -13.88
C GLU A 89 -8.06 -6.56 -14.95
N ASN A 90 -7.91 -7.81 -14.51
CA ASN A 90 -8.05 -9.11 -15.23
C ASN A 90 -6.75 -9.87 -15.50
N GLY A 91 -5.76 -9.76 -14.61
CA GLY A 91 -4.60 -10.62 -14.66
C GLY A 91 -4.92 -12.10 -14.42
N TYR A 92 -3.89 -12.95 -14.55
CA TYR A 92 -4.06 -14.40 -14.48
C TYR A 92 -4.51 -14.92 -13.11
N LEU A 93 -4.40 -14.12 -12.05
CA LEU A 93 -4.85 -14.47 -10.70
C LEU A 93 -6.36 -14.27 -10.53
N CYS A 94 -6.96 -13.29 -11.21
CA CYS A 94 -8.31 -12.81 -10.87
C CYS A 94 -9.32 -12.89 -12.00
N ARG A 95 -8.91 -13.11 -13.26
CA ARG A 95 -9.81 -13.07 -14.44
C ARG A 95 -11.07 -13.94 -14.33
N PHE A 96 -11.01 -15.03 -13.56
CA PHE A 96 -12.11 -15.97 -13.37
C PHE A 96 -13.05 -15.59 -12.21
N ILE A 97 -12.74 -14.53 -11.43
CA ILE A 97 -13.56 -13.99 -10.34
C ILE A 97 -14.27 -12.70 -10.81
N ASN A 98 -15.27 -12.87 -11.68
CA ASN A 98 -15.96 -11.77 -12.34
C ASN A 98 -17.38 -11.53 -11.79
N SER A 99 -18.14 -10.64 -12.43
CA SER A 99 -19.50 -10.25 -12.03
C SER A 99 -20.53 -11.38 -12.07
N LYS A 100 -20.20 -12.56 -12.63
CA LYS A 100 -21.07 -13.74 -12.61
C LYS A 100 -20.93 -14.55 -11.31
N VAL A 101 -19.92 -14.29 -10.48
CA VAL A 101 -19.77 -14.89 -9.16
C VAL A 101 -20.73 -14.16 -8.20
N LEU A 102 -21.98 -14.60 -8.19
CA LEU A 102 -23.08 -14.05 -7.39
C LEU A 102 -23.57 -15.08 -6.37
N PRO A 103 -24.15 -14.68 -5.23
CA PRO A 103 -24.80 -15.59 -4.30
C PRO A 103 -25.92 -16.41 -4.97
N ALA A 104 -26.19 -17.59 -4.43
CA ALA A 104 -27.27 -18.44 -4.90
C ALA A 104 -28.62 -17.69 -4.86
N GLY A 105 -29.42 -17.81 -5.93
CA GLY A 105 -30.71 -17.13 -6.05
C GLY A 105 -30.66 -15.66 -6.52
N VAL A 106 -29.47 -15.06 -6.67
CA VAL A 106 -29.33 -13.69 -7.20
C VAL A 106 -29.09 -13.67 -8.71
N GLY A 107 -28.29 -14.61 -9.22
CA GLY A 107 -27.93 -14.72 -10.64
C GLY A 107 -28.79 -15.72 -11.42
N THR A 108 -28.52 -15.83 -12.73
CA THR A 108 -29.17 -16.83 -13.61
C THR A 108 -28.63 -18.25 -13.41
N ALA A 109 -27.40 -18.40 -12.91
CA ALA A 109 -26.77 -19.67 -12.60
C ALA A 109 -25.68 -19.50 -11.52
N VAL A 110 -25.42 -20.58 -10.77
CA VAL A 110 -24.32 -20.63 -9.80
C VAL A 110 -23.00 -20.90 -10.53
N VAL A 111 -21.94 -20.22 -10.10
CA VAL A 111 -20.60 -20.33 -10.71
C VAL A 111 -19.56 -20.76 -9.65
N PRO A 112 -18.85 -21.90 -9.85
CA PRO A 112 -19.07 -22.89 -10.92
C PRO A 112 -20.42 -23.64 -10.73
N PRO A 113 -20.94 -24.32 -11.78
CA PRO A 113 -22.17 -25.12 -11.67
C PRO A 113 -22.10 -26.08 -10.48
N GLU A 114 -23.19 -26.12 -9.69
CA GLU A 114 -23.30 -26.97 -8.51
C GLU A 114 -23.46 -28.44 -8.90
N PRO A 115 -22.66 -29.37 -8.36
CA PRO A 115 -22.86 -30.81 -8.55
C PRO A 115 -24.11 -31.29 -7.79
N ALA A 116 -24.50 -32.55 -7.97
CA ALA A 116 -25.54 -33.14 -7.14
C ALA A 116 -25.12 -33.07 -5.66
N ALA A 117 -26.06 -32.77 -4.76
CA ALA A 117 -25.76 -32.68 -3.32
C ALA A 117 -25.22 -34.01 -2.73
N SER A 118 -25.52 -35.15 -3.35
CA SER A 118 -24.98 -36.46 -3.00
C SER A 118 -23.61 -36.76 -3.63
N SER A 119 -23.11 -35.89 -4.49
CA SER A 119 -21.82 -36.07 -5.17
C SER A 119 -20.67 -36.04 -4.16
N PRO A 120 -19.69 -36.96 -4.27
CA PRO A 120 -18.49 -36.90 -3.45
C PRO A 120 -17.60 -35.68 -3.78
N LEU A 121 -17.85 -34.96 -4.90
CA LEU A 121 -17.18 -33.70 -5.23
C LEU A 121 -17.84 -32.47 -4.60
N HIS A 122 -19.06 -32.59 -4.06
CA HIS A 122 -19.78 -31.44 -3.48
C HIS A 122 -18.96 -30.68 -2.44
N PRO A 123 -18.25 -31.32 -1.48
CA PRO A 123 -17.44 -30.58 -0.51
C PRO A 123 -16.24 -29.84 -1.15
N LEU A 124 -15.66 -30.38 -2.23
CA LEU A 124 -14.58 -29.73 -2.98
C LEU A 124 -15.11 -28.53 -3.77
N TRP A 125 -16.28 -28.69 -4.41
CA TRP A 125 -16.98 -27.59 -5.05
C TRP A 125 -17.31 -26.48 -4.05
N ALA A 126 -17.85 -26.81 -2.88
CA ALA A 126 -18.18 -25.87 -1.82
C ALA A 126 -16.95 -25.06 -1.38
N TYR A 127 -15.78 -25.71 -1.25
CA TYR A 127 -14.52 -25.04 -0.94
C TYR A 127 -14.13 -23.98 -1.98
N TYR A 128 -14.13 -24.31 -3.27
CA TYR A 128 -13.78 -23.35 -4.32
C TYR A 128 -14.82 -22.25 -4.48
N ARG A 129 -16.10 -22.62 -4.44
CA ARG A 129 -17.22 -21.68 -4.52
C ARG A 129 -17.14 -20.62 -3.42
N ALA A 130 -16.87 -21.04 -2.18
CA ALA A 130 -16.70 -20.13 -1.05
C ALA A 130 -15.53 -19.15 -1.27
N ARG A 131 -14.38 -19.64 -1.74
CA ARG A 131 -13.22 -18.79 -2.04
C ARG A 131 -13.55 -17.75 -3.10
N LEU A 132 -14.23 -18.12 -4.18
CA LEU A 132 -14.66 -17.19 -5.22
C LEU A 132 -15.54 -16.07 -4.66
N LEU A 133 -16.53 -16.42 -3.82
CA LEU A 133 -17.40 -15.44 -3.15
C LEU A 133 -16.63 -14.48 -2.26
N ILE A 134 -15.73 -15.01 -1.42
CA ILE A 134 -14.94 -14.20 -0.49
C ILE A 134 -14.07 -13.20 -1.25
N TRP A 135 -13.31 -13.70 -2.22
CA TRP A 135 -12.42 -12.89 -3.03
C TRP A 135 -13.19 -11.84 -3.86
N ARG A 136 -14.38 -12.17 -4.35
CA ARG A 136 -15.26 -11.20 -5.04
C ARG A 136 -15.61 -10.00 -4.16
N VAL A 137 -15.91 -10.21 -2.88
CA VAL A 137 -16.19 -9.12 -1.93
C VAL A 137 -14.93 -8.32 -1.59
N ILE A 138 -13.79 -9.00 -1.41
CA ILE A 138 -12.51 -8.34 -1.13
C ILE A 138 -12.15 -7.34 -2.23
N GLN A 139 -12.42 -7.67 -3.49
CA GLN A 139 -12.15 -6.77 -4.62
C GLN A 139 -13.18 -5.65 -4.75
N VAL A 140 -14.46 -5.99 -4.72
CA VAL A 140 -15.51 -5.06 -5.15
C VAL A 140 -15.92 -4.15 -3.99
N GLY A 141 -15.40 -2.92 -3.99
CA GLY A 141 -15.69 -1.91 -2.97
C GLY A 141 -17.17 -1.76 -2.60
N PRO A 142 -18.12 -1.66 -3.57
CA PRO A 142 -19.54 -1.65 -3.27
C PRO A 142 -20.05 -2.87 -2.48
N LEU A 143 -19.58 -4.08 -2.79
CA LEU A 143 -19.95 -5.30 -2.05
C LEU A 143 -19.37 -5.28 -0.64
N LEU A 144 -18.15 -4.77 -0.48
CA LEU A 144 -17.48 -4.69 0.81
C LEU A 144 -18.15 -3.66 1.75
N ARG A 145 -18.57 -2.52 1.22
CA ARG A 145 -19.10 -1.39 2.00
C ARG A 145 -20.56 -1.59 2.43
N VAL A 146 -21.40 -2.15 1.56
CA VAL A 146 -22.81 -2.41 1.87
C VAL A 146 -22.92 -3.65 2.75
N LYS A 147 -23.41 -3.47 3.99
CA LYS A 147 -23.46 -4.56 4.98
C LYS A 147 -24.27 -5.74 4.48
N GLU A 148 -25.43 -5.50 3.89
CA GLU A 148 -26.35 -6.52 3.39
C GLU A 148 -25.70 -7.36 2.28
N SER A 149 -25.00 -6.68 1.35
CA SER A 149 -24.22 -7.34 0.30
C SER A 149 -23.12 -8.19 0.92
N ARG A 150 -22.30 -7.62 1.82
CA ARG A 150 -21.21 -8.34 2.49
C ARG A 150 -21.71 -9.57 3.24
N ASP A 151 -22.79 -9.43 4.00
CA ASP A 151 -23.39 -10.50 4.80
C ASP A 151 -23.92 -11.63 3.92
N THR A 152 -24.53 -11.31 2.78
CA THR A 152 -25.05 -12.30 1.85
C THR A 152 -23.92 -13.16 1.27
N TYR A 153 -22.86 -12.52 0.74
CA TYR A 153 -21.75 -13.22 0.09
C TYR A 153 -20.91 -14.02 1.11
N TYR A 154 -20.50 -13.39 2.21
CA TYR A 154 -19.69 -14.06 3.22
C TYR A 154 -20.47 -15.10 4.02
N GLY A 155 -21.79 -14.89 4.22
CA GLY A 155 -22.67 -15.85 4.87
C GLY A 155 -22.76 -17.17 4.08
N GLU A 156 -23.03 -17.09 2.77
CA GLU A 156 -23.02 -18.27 1.89
C GLU A 156 -21.64 -18.94 1.87
N ALA A 157 -20.57 -18.14 1.69
CA ALA A 157 -19.22 -18.66 1.66
C ALA A 157 -18.84 -19.41 2.95
N ARG A 158 -19.22 -18.87 4.12
CA ARG A 158 -18.94 -19.51 5.41
C ARG A 158 -19.68 -20.84 5.55
N LYS A 159 -20.96 -20.91 5.16
CA LYS A 159 -21.74 -22.15 5.19
C LYS A 159 -21.05 -23.23 4.35
N LEU A 160 -20.66 -22.89 3.13
CA LEU A 160 -19.95 -23.80 2.22
C LEU A 160 -18.58 -24.23 2.75
N LEU A 161 -17.84 -23.33 3.41
CA LEU A 161 -16.58 -23.68 4.08
C LEU A 161 -16.80 -24.67 5.24
N GLN A 162 -17.88 -24.54 6.01
CA GLN A 162 -18.22 -25.48 7.08
C GLN A 162 -18.58 -26.86 6.52
N GLU A 163 -19.32 -26.93 5.42
CA GLU A 163 -19.59 -28.18 4.70
C GLU A 163 -18.29 -28.85 4.22
N ALA A 164 -17.41 -28.06 3.60
CA ALA A 164 -16.11 -28.53 3.14
C ALA A 164 -15.21 -28.96 4.31
N ARG A 165 -15.26 -28.27 5.46
CA ARG A 165 -14.51 -28.60 6.69
C ARG A 165 -14.84 -29.99 7.20
N ALA A 166 -16.12 -30.36 7.17
CA ALA A 166 -16.58 -31.65 7.65
C ALA A 166 -16.00 -32.80 6.81
N ALA A 167 -15.83 -32.61 5.51
CA ALA A 167 -15.21 -33.59 4.62
C ALA A 167 -13.68 -33.58 4.67
N PHE A 168 -13.07 -32.40 4.89
CA PHE A 168 -11.62 -32.19 4.80
C PHE A 168 -11.03 -31.56 6.09
N PRO A 169 -11.05 -32.30 7.22
CA PRO A 169 -10.63 -31.79 8.52
C PRO A 169 -9.11 -31.56 8.65
N GLU A 170 -8.29 -31.97 7.68
CA GLU A 170 -6.85 -31.75 7.71
C GLU A 170 -6.43 -30.50 6.93
N ASN A 171 -7.29 -30.01 6.02
CA ASN A 171 -7.01 -28.82 5.21
C ASN A 171 -6.84 -27.57 6.08
N ARG A 172 -5.59 -27.11 6.23
CA ARG A 172 -5.24 -25.91 7.01
C ARG A 172 -5.69 -24.60 6.35
N VAL A 173 -5.70 -24.53 5.01
CA VAL A 173 -6.11 -23.30 4.29
C VAL A 173 -7.61 -23.09 4.45
N LEU A 174 -8.40 -24.15 4.34
CA LEU A 174 -9.83 -24.11 4.62
C LEU A 174 -10.11 -23.64 6.05
N ARG A 175 -9.34 -24.13 7.03
CA ARG A 175 -9.40 -23.67 8.42
C ARG A 175 -9.06 -22.20 8.61
N MET A 176 -8.04 -21.71 7.91
CA MET A 176 -7.70 -20.28 7.90
C MET A 176 -8.89 -19.43 7.46
N TYR A 177 -9.63 -19.87 6.43
CA TYR A 177 -10.85 -19.20 5.99
C TYR A 177 -12.00 -19.26 7.02
N LEU A 178 -11.96 -20.20 7.95
CA LEU A 178 -12.91 -20.31 9.07
C LEU A 178 -12.40 -19.62 10.35
N GLY A 179 -11.30 -18.87 10.27
CA GLY A 179 -10.77 -18.10 11.40
C GLY A 179 -9.77 -18.84 12.28
N GLU A 180 -9.39 -20.07 11.95
CA GLU A 180 -8.30 -20.80 12.64
C GLU A 180 -6.94 -20.40 12.03
N PRO A 181 -6.11 -19.58 12.70
CA PRO A 181 -4.91 -19.04 12.07
C PRO A 181 -3.87 -20.12 11.81
N ILE A 182 -3.21 -20.02 10.66
CA ILE A 182 -2.05 -20.85 10.34
C ILE A 182 -0.80 -20.18 10.93
N PRO A 183 -0.05 -20.83 11.84
CA PRO A 183 1.13 -20.21 12.43
C PRO A 183 2.24 -19.95 11.40
N TRP A 184 2.77 -18.73 11.43
CA TRP A 184 4.00 -18.33 10.75
C TRP A 184 4.94 -17.72 11.81
N PRO A 185 5.63 -18.54 12.61
CA PRO A 185 6.43 -18.05 13.73
C PRO A 185 7.61 -17.19 13.28
N ALA A 186 8.19 -16.43 14.22
CA ALA A 186 9.43 -15.69 13.98
C ALA A 186 10.55 -16.66 13.59
N LYS A 187 11.30 -16.32 12.53
CA LYS A 187 12.42 -17.13 12.04
C LYS A 187 13.62 -17.11 13.00
N PHE A 188 13.79 -16.01 13.73
CA PHE A 188 14.93 -15.77 14.61
C PHE A 188 14.45 -15.50 16.03
N ALA A 189 15.11 -16.11 17.02
CA ALA A 189 14.91 -15.75 18.41
C ALA A 189 15.28 -14.27 18.66
N PRO A 190 14.58 -13.57 19.57
CA PRO A 190 14.98 -12.24 20.00
C PRO A 190 16.42 -12.25 20.52
N ASP A 191 17.21 -11.25 20.14
CA ASP A 191 18.54 -11.03 20.72
C ASP A 191 18.35 -10.29 22.06
N PRO A 192 18.76 -10.86 23.21
CA PRO A 192 18.60 -10.21 24.50
C PRO A 192 19.45 -8.93 24.64
N GLY A 193 20.49 -8.77 23.83
CA GLY A 193 21.29 -7.54 23.78
C GLY A 193 20.66 -6.42 22.96
N ALA A 194 19.61 -6.71 22.19
CA ALA A 194 18.91 -5.71 21.39
C ALA A 194 17.73 -5.10 22.16
N PRO A 195 17.49 -3.78 22.02
CA PRO A 195 16.26 -3.16 22.53
C PRO A 195 15.01 -3.86 22.00
N ALA A 196 13.93 -3.86 22.79
CA ALA A 196 12.67 -4.50 22.40
C ALA A 196 12.15 -4.02 21.03
N TRP A 197 12.20 -2.71 20.77
CA TRP A 197 11.80 -2.12 19.50
C TRP A 197 12.62 -2.68 18.32
N ALA A 198 13.91 -2.95 18.52
CA ALA A 198 14.80 -3.44 17.47
C ALA A 198 14.46 -4.89 17.09
N ASN A 199 14.19 -5.74 18.08
CA ASN A 199 13.74 -7.11 17.84
C ASN A 199 12.41 -7.15 17.07
N LEU A 200 11.44 -6.31 17.46
CA LEU A 200 10.13 -6.22 16.81
C LEU A 200 10.22 -5.67 15.38
N GLN A 201 11.01 -4.61 15.19
CA GLN A 201 11.22 -4.02 13.86
C GLN A 201 11.94 -5.01 12.92
N ARG A 202 12.96 -5.74 13.41
CA ARG A 202 13.61 -6.81 12.64
C ARG A 202 12.60 -7.87 12.19
N GLU A 203 11.76 -8.37 13.10
CA GLU A 203 10.76 -9.38 12.75
C GLU A 203 9.83 -8.88 11.64
N GLY A 204 9.35 -7.64 11.74
CA GLY A 204 8.52 -7.01 10.71
C GLY A 204 9.23 -6.85 9.37
N LEU A 205 10.48 -6.35 9.36
CA LEU A 205 11.28 -6.15 8.14
C LEU A 205 11.60 -7.48 7.44
N GLU A 206 12.02 -8.49 8.19
CA GLU A 206 12.34 -9.83 7.68
C GLU A 206 11.12 -10.51 7.05
N LYS A 207 9.98 -10.48 7.74
CA LYS A 207 8.74 -11.09 7.25
C LYS A 207 8.18 -10.34 6.03
N LEU A 208 8.24 -9.01 6.04
CA LEU A 208 7.88 -8.20 4.88
C LEU A 208 8.80 -8.53 3.68
N ALA A 209 10.11 -8.62 3.90
CA ALA A 209 11.06 -8.99 2.85
C ALA A 209 10.84 -10.41 2.32
N ASP A 210 10.51 -11.38 3.19
CA ASP A 210 10.14 -12.75 2.78
C ASP A 210 8.90 -12.73 1.88
N LEU A 211 7.87 -11.96 2.25
CA LEU A 211 6.65 -11.82 1.48
C LEU A 211 6.92 -11.21 0.10
N VAL A 212 7.68 -10.11 0.04
CA VAL A 212 8.04 -9.47 -1.24
C VAL A 212 8.86 -10.43 -2.11
N HIS A 213 9.87 -11.11 -1.55
CA HIS A 213 10.69 -12.07 -2.28
C HIS A 213 9.88 -13.24 -2.82
N TRP A 214 8.88 -13.73 -2.07
CA TRP A 214 7.96 -14.76 -2.54
C TRP A 214 7.17 -14.30 -3.76
N TRP A 215 6.58 -13.10 -3.73
CA TRP A 215 5.86 -12.56 -4.89
C TRP A 215 6.77 -12.43 -6.11
N ILE A 216 8.00 -11.95 -5.93
CA ILE A 216 8.97 -11.84 -7.02
C ILE A 216 9.31 -13.21 -7.60
N ALA A 217 9.62 -14.19 -6.76
CA ALA A 217 10.02 -15.52 -7.20
C ALA A 217 8.86 -16.32 -7.82
N GLU A 218 7.70 -16.29 -7.18
CA GLU A 218 6.58 -17.17 -7.50
C GLU A 218 5.58 -16.55 -8.46
N ARG A 219 5.44 -15.22 -8.52
CA ARG A 219 4.37 -14.56 -9.28
C ARG A 219 4.85 -13.67 -10.41
N GLN A 220 6.00 -13.00 -10.27
CA GLN A 220 6.45 -12.09 -11.32
C GLN A 220 6.74 -12.85 -12.63
N LEU A 221 6.26 -12.30 -13.74
CA LEU A 221 6.53 -12.74 -15.11
C LEU A 221 7.74 -11.98 -15.70
N PRO A 222 8.38 -12.50 -16.76
CA PRO A 222 9.52 -11.85 -17.40
C PRO A 222 9.24 -10.44 -17.93
N ASP A 223 7.99 -10.12 -18.26
CA ASP A 223 7.57 -8.79 -18.71
C ASP A 223 7.29 -7.81 -17.57
N GLY A 224 7.19 -8.29 -16.32
CA GLY A 224 7.01 -7.48 -15.12
C GLY A 224 5.66 -7.68 -14.41
N GLN A 225 4.70 -8.39 -15.00
CA GLN A 225 3.38 -8.61 -14.38
C GLN A 225 3.46 -9.53 -13.16
N PHE A 226 2.61 -9.29 -12.15
CA PHE A 226 2.41 -10.14 -10.98
C PHE A 226 1.10 -10.92 -11.02
N GLY A 227 0.16 -10.51 -11.88
CA GLY A 227 -1.03 -11.28 -12.21
C GLY A 227 -2.35 -10.73 -11.69
N GLY A 228 -2.38 -9.55 -11.07
CA GLY A 228 -3.62 -8.79 -10.83
C GLY A 228 -4.14 -8.09 -12.09
N GLY A 229 -3.21 -7.71 -12.98
CA GLY A 229 -3.44 -6.82 -14.11
C GLY A 229 -2.48 -5.65 -14.00
N TRP A 230 -2.19 -4.94 -15.09
CA TRP A 230 -1.15 -3.90 -15.07
C TRP A 230 -1.41 -2.80 -14.02
N GLY A 231 -2.64 -2.31 -13.90
CA GLY A 231 -2.99 -1.28 -12.90
C GLY A 231 -2.91 -1.78 -11.46
N ASP A 232 -3.34 -3.01 -11.17
CA ASP A 232 -3.18 -3.59 -9.83
C ASP A 232 -1.71 -3.93 -9.51
N ASP A 233 -0.95 -4.39 -10.51
CA ASP A 233 0.43 -4.86 -10.34
C ASP A 233 1.36 -3.70 -9.99
N VAL A 234 1.14 -2.52 -10.57
CA VAL A 234 1.94 -1.33 -10.28
C VAL A 234 1.72 -0.81 -8.87
N GLU A 235 0.61 -1.12 -8.19
CA GLU A 235 0.37 -0.72 -6.80
C GLU A 235 1.16 -1.52 -5.76
N MET A 236 1.76 -2.66 -6.12
CA MET A 236 2.46 -3.52 -5.16
C MET A 236 3.56 -2.79 -4.39
N TRP A 237 4.21 -1.82 -5.02
CA TRP A 237 5.26 -1.03 -4.40
C TRP A 237 4.82 -0.31 -3.12
N ARG A 238 3.53 0.05 -3.01
CA ARG A 238 2.96 0.84 -1.90
C ARG A 238 3.16 0.15 -0.55
N TRP A 239 3.12 -1.18 -0.50
CA TRP A 239 3.40 -1.96 0.72
C TRP A 239 4.85 -2.44 0.80
N TRP A 240 5.62 -2.38 -0.29
CA TRP A 240 7.06 -2.69 -0.31
C TRP A 240 7.92 -1.54 0.22
N VAL A 241 7.34 -0.35 0.33
CA VAL A 241 8.01 0.90 0.72
C VAL A 241 9.08 0.72 1.82
N PRO A 242 8.85 0.03 2.95
CA PRO A 242 9.88 -0.09 3.98
C PRO A 242 11.14 -0.78 3.48
N VAL A 243 11.00 -1.92 2.80
CA VAL A 243 12.13 -2.74 2.33
C VAL A 243 12.75 -2.21 1.03
N MET A 244 12.00 -1.41 0.28
CA MET A 244 12.40 -0.86 -1.02
C MET A 244 12.99 0.56 -0.93
N ILE A 245 12.43 1.43 -0.08
CA ILE A 245 12.77 2.86 0.01
C ILE A 245 13.65 3.14 1.21
N ALA A 246 13.39 2.52 2.37
CA ALA A 246 14.24 2.71 3.55
C ALA A 246 15.55 1.92 3.45
N PHE A 247 15.55 0.83 2.70
CA PHE A 247 16.67 -0.10 2.53
C PHE A 247 17.06 -0.24 1.05
N ASP A 248 18.04 -1.08 0.77
CA ASP A 248 18.47 -1.40 -0.58
C ASP A 248 18.60 -2.91 -0.76
N ASP A 249 17.62 -3.49 -1.46
CA ASP A 249 17.62 -4.88 -1.88
C ASP A 249 17.63 -4.92 -3.43
N PRO A 250 18.68 -5.48 -4.06
CA PRO A 250 18.80 -5.50 -5.51
C PRO A 250 17.73 -6.36 -6.18
N VAL A 251 17.21 -7.40 -5.52
CA VAL A 251 16.14 -8.26 -6.08
C VAL A 251 14.84 -7.48 -6.14
N ILE A 252 14.50 -6.77 -5.06
CA ILE A 252 13.29 -5.94 -4.98
C ILE A 252 13.38 -4.78 -5.98
N SER A 253 14.51 -4.07 -6.02
CA SER A 253 14.72 -2.96 -6.94
C SER A 253 14.60 -3.39 -8.40
N ALA A 254 15.23 -4.51 -8.77
CA ALA A 254 15.13 -5.05 -10.12
C ALA A 254 13.70 -5.53 -10.45
N ALA A 255 12.93 -6.01 -9.46
CA ALA A 255 11.54 -6.39 -9.68
C ALA A 255 10.66 -5.16 -9.96
N GLN A 256 10.81 -4.09 -9.17
CA GLN A 256 10.10 -2.83 -9.41
C GLN A 256 10.45 -2.23 -10.77
N GLU A 257 11.74 -2.21 -11.13
CA GLU A 257 12.20 -1.76 -12.46
C GLU A 257 11.52 -2.54 -13.59
N ARG A 258 11.44 -3.89 -13.48
CA ARG A 258 10.77 -4.72 -14.50
C ARG A 258 9.31 -4.32 -14.66
N THR A 259 8.57 -4.19 -13.57
CA THR A 259 7.15 -3.78 -13.62
C THR A 259 7.01 -2.37 -14.19
N SER A 260 7.82 -1.42 -13.73
CA SER A 260 7.75 -0.03 -14.20
C SER A 260 8.13 0.12 -15.68
N HIS A 261 9.13 -0.62 -16.17
CA HIS A 261 9.45 -0.65 -17.60
C HIS A 261 8.41 -1.41 -18.42
N GLY A 262 7.85 -2.49 -17.88
CA GLY A 262 6.85 -3.33 -18.53
C GLY A 262 5.59 -2.57 -18.91
N ILE A 263 5.02 -1.81 -17.95
CA ILE A 263 3.79 -1.06 -18.20
C ILE A 263 3.99 0.09 -19.20
N PHE A 264 5.14 0.77 -19.18
CA PHE A 264 5.44 1.81 -20.19
C PHE A 264 5.69 1.26 -21.60
N ARG A 265 5.75 -0.05 -21.80
CA ARG A 265 5.74 -0.67 -23.15
C ARG A 265 4.32 -0.83 -23.70
N ARG A 266 3.29 -0.64 -22.87
CA ARG A 266 1.90 -0.77 -23.28
C ARG A 266 1.51 0.33 -24.30
N PRO A 267 0.73 0.02 -25.34
CA PRO A 267 0.37 0.98 -26.38
C PRO A 267 -0.28 2.27 -25.86
N HIS A 268 -1.10 2.17 -24.81
CA HIS A 268 -1.82 3.32 -24.25
C HIS A 268 -0.93 4.28 -23.46
N LEU A 269 0.29 3.89 -23.08
CA LEU A 269 1.23 4.74 -22.32
C LEU A 269 2.40 5.29 -23.15
N ARG A 270 2.41 5.05 -24.47
CA ARG A 270 3.51 5.47 -25.38
C ARG A 270 3.82 6.97 -25.31
N SER A 271 2.81 7.80 -25.03
CA SER A 271 2.94 9.26 -24.94
C SER A 271 3.31 9.76 -23.54
N GLY A 272 3.75 8.88 -22.65
CA GLY A 272 4.15 9.18 -21.27
C GLY A 272 3.01 9.30 -20.27
N PHE A 273 1.76 9.18 -20.74
CA PHE A 273 0.53 9.10 -19.95
C PHE A 273 -0.54 8.35 -20.77
N THR A 274 -1.61 7.89 -20.12
CA THR A 274 -2.64 7.06 -20.77
C THR A 274 -3.39 7.80 -21.89
N SER A 275 -3.54 7.16 -23.05
CA SER A 275 -4.43 7.60 -24.14
C SER A 275 -5.90 7.17 -23.93
N ARG A 276 -6.16 6.36 -22.90
CA ARG A 276 -7.53 5.99 -22.54
C ARG A 276 -8.14 7.11 -21.70
N LEU A 277 -9.33 7.55 -22.10
CA LEU A 277 -10.11 8.46 -21.27
C LEU A 277 -10.68 7.69 -20.08
N THR A 278 -10.08 7.89 -18.91
CA THR A 278 -10.51 7.29 -17.64
C THR A 278 -10.39 8.32 -16.53
N ASP A 279 -10.83 7.97 -15.33
CA ASP A 279 -10.77 8.88 -14.19
C ASP A 279 -9.34 9.07 -13.65
N VAL A 280 -9.20 9.98 -12.68
CA VAL A 280 -7.93 10.28 -12.00
C VAL A 280 -7.36 9.04 -11.30
N GLU A 281 -8.19 8.24 -10.64
CA GLU A 281 -7.78 7.03 -9.92
C GLU A 281 -7.11 6.01 -10.85
N HIS A 282 -7.80 5.57 -11.89
CA HIS A 282 -7.27 4.55 -12.79
C HIS A 282 -6.13 5.09 -13.66
N SER A 283 -6.13 6.39 -13.97
CA SER A 283 -4.99 7.01 -14.66
C SER A 283 -3.76 7.09 -13.76
N ASN A 284 -3.95 7.26 -12.45
CA ASN A 284 -2.88 7.34 -11.45
C ASN A 284 -2.17 5.99 -11.31
N GLU A 285 -2.90 4.87 -11.32
CA GLU A 285 -2.33 3.52 -11.32
C GLU A 285 -1.33 3.35 -12.46
N ASP A 286 -1.79 3.50 -13.71
CA ASP A 286 -0.97 3.32 -14.93
C ASP A 286 0.28 4.21 -14.98
N THR A 287 0.30 5.34 -14.26
CA THR A 287 1.33 6.38 -14.44
C THR A 287 2.06 6.74 -13.15
N THR A 288 1.39 7.30 -12.15
CA THR A 288 2.02 7.70 -10.90
C THR A 288 2.62 6.51 -10.16
N ASP A 289 1.87 5.42 -9.96
CA ASP A 289 2.37 4.23 -9.26
C ASP A 289 3.48 3.51 -10.03
N THR A 290 3.71 3.93 -11.27
CA THR A 290 4.82 3.46 -12.10
C THR A 290 6.05 4.36 -12.00
N ILE A 291 5.87 5.69 -12.09
CA ILE A 291 6.96 6.67 -12.13
C ILE A 291 7.51 6.95 -10.73
N LEU A 292 6.64 7.09 -9.73
CA LEU A 292 7.03 7.52 -8.38
C LEU A 292 8.03 6.57 -7.69
N PRO A 293 7.85 5.23 -7.69
CA PRO A 293 8.85 4.34 -7.10
C PRO A 293 10.21 4.46 -7.82
N MET A 294 10.21 4.67 -9.13
CA MET A 294 11.44 4.84 -9.90
C MET A 294 12.12 6.18 -9.65
N MET A 295 11.36 7.23 -9.38
CA MET A 295 11.90 8.50 -8.89
C MET A 295 12.59 8.33 -7.52
N HIS A 296 12.23 7.34 -6.71
CA HIS A 296 12.96 7.05 -5.47
C HIS A 296 14.16 6.11 -5.67
N LEU A 297 14.03 5.10 -6.53
CA LEU A 297 15.07 4.08 -6.75
C LEU A 297 16.19 4.56 -7.68
N ARG A 298 15.82 5.31 -8.72
CA ARG A 298 16.68 5.77 -9.82
C ARG A 298 16.41 7.26 -10.15
N PRO A 299 16.48 8.18 -9.15
CA PRO A 299 16.19 9.59 -9.38
C PRO A 299 17.07 10.27 -10.43
N GLU A 300 18.28 9.74 -10.64
CA GLU A 300 19.28 10.25 -11.60
C GLU A 300 19.06 9.78 -13.04
N GLU A 301 18.18 8.81 -13.26
CA GLU A 301 17.86 8.34 -14.62
C GLU A 301 16.94 9.35 -15.33
N PRO A 302 17.38 9.95 -16.46
CA PRO A 302 16.64 11.05 -17.10
C PRO A 302 15.23 10.68 -17.53
N ILE A 303 14.98 9.41 -17.88
CA ILE A 303 13.67 8.96 -18.37
C ILE A 303 12.56 9.15 -17.33
N TRP A 304 12.83 8.94 -16.04
CA TRP A 304 11.83 9.08 -14.98
C TRP A 304 11.57 10.55 -14.65
N GLN A 305 12.61 11.38 -14.70
CA GLN A 305 12.47 12.84 -14.59
C GLN A 305 11.63 13.41 -15.74
N GLN A 306 11.91 13.00 -16.98
CA GLN A 306 11.15 13.42 -18.16
C GLN A 306 9.69 12.98 -18.06
N ARG A 307 9.41 11.76 -17.60
CA ARG A 307 8.04 11.29 -17.35
C ARG A 307 7.33 12.10 -16.27
N ALA A 308 8.02 12.46 -15.18
CA ALA A 308 7.46 13.34 -14.16
C ALA A 308 7.17 14.75 -14.71
N LEU A 309 8.04 15.30 -15.55
CA LEU A 309 7.83 16.61 -16.19
C LEU A 309 6.73 16.57 -17.25
N ARG A 310 6.54 15.44 -17.94
CA ARG A 310 5.43 15.25 -18.89
C ARG A 310 4.06 15.47 -18.27
N LEU A 311 3.87 15.09 -17.01
CA LEU A 311 2.63 15.35 -16.27
C LEU A 311 2.40 16.85 -16.05
N ALA A 312 3.47 17.63 -15.81
CA ALA A 312 3.38 19.09 -15.70
C ALA A 312 3.02 19.75 -17.04
N GLU A 313 3.56 19.25 -18.14
CA GLU A 313 3.22 19.71 -19.49
C GLU A 313 1.72 19.50 -19.78
N LEU A 314 1.21 18.30 -19.50
CA LEU A 314 -0.20 17.96 -19.71
C LEU A 314 -1.12 18.77 -18.77
N MET A 315 -0.71 18.93 -17.51
CA MET A 315 -1.41 19.78 -16.54
C MET A 315 -1.55 21.19 -17.07
N ARG A 316 -0.45 21.81 -17.52
CA ARG A 316 -0.42 23.20 -18.02
C ARG A 316 -1.14 23.37 -19.36
N GLY A 317 -0.96 22.43 -20.28
CA GLY A 317 -1.43 22.55 -21.66
C GLY A 317 -2.88 22.15 -21.87
N SER A 318 -3.40 21.21 -21.08
CA SER A 318 -4.66 20.54 -21.40
C SER A 318 -5.58 20.34 -20.19
N TRP A 319 -5.07 19.77 -19.09
CA TRP A 319 -5.91 19.31 -17.97
C TRP A 319 -6.42 20.44 -17.08
N THR A 320 -5.71 21.56 -17.02
CA THR A 320 -6.11 22.74 -16.23
C THR A 320 -6.50 23.92 -17.10
N GLY A 321 -7.27 24.84 -16.52
CA GLY A 321 -7.65 26.11 -17.14
C GLY A 321 -7.98 27.17 -16.10
N ARG A 322 -8.25 28.40 -16.56
CA ARG A 322 -8.74 29.48 -15.70
C ARG A 322 -10.24 29.35 -15.50
N ASN A 323 -10.67 29.15 -14.26
CA ASN A 323 -12.08 29.08 -13.91
C ASN A 323 -12.72 30.50 -13.92
N GLN A 324 -14.04 30.58 -13.77
CA GLN A 324 -14.81 31.83 -13.77
C GLN A 324 -14.47 32.76 -12.59
N ARG A 325 -13.76 32.25 -11.57
CA ARG A 325 -13.22 33.01 -10.44
C ARG A 325 -11.78 33.49 -10.69
N GLY A 326 -11.19 33.19 -11.85
CA GLY A 326 -9.83 33.57 -12.24
C GLY A 326 -8.73 32.62 -11.76
N PHE A 327 -9.05 31.58 -11.00
CA PHE A 327 -8.05 30.63 -10.51
C PHE A 327 -7.71 29.55 -11.53
N LEU A 328 -6.47 29.04 -11.47
CA LEU A 328 -6.09 27.84 -12.21
C LEU A 328 -6.69 26.61 -11.51
N GLN A 329 -7.39 25.76 -12.26
CA GLN A 329 -8.12 24.61 -11.73
C GLN A 329 -8.07 23.43 -12.71
N PHE A 330 -8.05 22.19 -12.22
CA PHE A 330 -8.32 21.04 -13.08
C PHE A 330 -9.75 21.09 -13.64
N LYS A 331 -9.88 20.74 -14.91
CA LYS A 331 -11.14 20.85 -15.63
C LYS A 331 -12.06 19.65 -15.40
N SER A 332 -11.50 18.49 -15.05
CA SER A 332 -12.25 17.24 -14.99
C SER A 332 -11.55 16.19 -14.15
N ILE A 333 -12.33 15.29 -13.56
CA ILE A 333 -11.86 14.01 -13.03
C ILE A 333 -11.59 12.96 -14.11
N TYR A 334 -11.91 13.22 -15.40
CA TYR A 334 -11.68 12.30 -16.52
C TYR A 334 -10.83 12.97 -17.61
N PHE A 335 -9.63 12.46 -17.83
CA PHE A 335 -8.74 12.97 -18.88
C PHE A 335 -7.72 11.92 -19.34
N SER A 336 -7.07 12.22 -20.47
CA SER A 336 -6.04 11.41 -21.13
C SER A 336 -4.98 12.35 -21.72
N VAL A 337 -4.01 11.82 -22.47
CA VAL A 337 -3.09 12.66 -23.27
C VAL A 337 -3.79 13.46 -24.36
N ASP A 338 -4.92 12.98 -24.88
CA ASP A 338 -5.57 13.54 -26.07
C ASP A 338 -6.86 14.31 -25.77
N LYS A 339 -7.50 14.04 -24.62
CA LYS A 339 -8.85 14.53 -24.32
C LYS A 339 -9.08 14.78 -22.83
N VAL A 340 -9.87 15.81 -22.54
CA VAL A 340 -10.45 16.11 -21.22
C VAL A 340 -11.98 16.09 -21.35
N ASP A 341 -12.67 15.42 -20.43
CA ASP A 341 -14.14 15.36 -20.44
C ASP A 341 -14.75 16.44 -19.53
N GLU A 342 -15.14 17.57 -20.11
CA GLU A 342 -15.74 18.69 -19.38
C GLU A 342 -17.26 18.56 -19.20
N SER A 343 -17.84 17.36 -19.36
CA SER A 343 -19.27 17.17 -19.09
C SER A 343 -19.57 17.48 -17.61
N PRO A 344 -20.72 18.12 -17.29
CA PRO A 344 -21.00 18.57 -15.92
C PRO A 344 -20.94 17.49 -14.83
N ARG A 345 -21.09 16.21 -15.20
CA ARG A 345 -20.99 15.07 -14.27
C ARG A 345 -19.54 14.72 -13.88
N ARG A 346 -18.56 15.19 -14.65
CA ARG A 346 -17.13 14.87 -14.51
C ARG A 346 -16.26 16.11 -14.33
N ALA A 347 -16.78 17.29 -14.62
CA ALA A 347 -16.05 18.56 -14.62
C ALA A 347 -15.73 19.04 -13.19
N PHE A 348 -14.78 18.38 -12.51
CA PHE A 348 -14.38 18.70 -11.14
C PHE A 348 -12.86 18.66 -10.96
N ASP A 349 -12.35 19.55 -10.11
CA ASP A 349 -11.06 19.39 -9.42
C ASP A 349 -11.34 18.83 -8.02
N THR A 350 -10.58 17.85 -7.55
CA THR A 350 -10.89 17.10 -6.32
C THR A 350 -9.67 16.99 -5.43
N ILE A 351 -9.87 16.74 -4.14
CA ILE A 351 -8.79 16.47 -3.18
C ILE A 351 -7.93 15.26 -3.56
N TYR A 352 -8.37 14.44 -4.52
CA TYR A 352 -7.64 13.30 -5.06
C TYR A 352 -6.67 13.67 -6.19
N HIS A 353 -6.84 14.82 -6.86
CA HIS A 353 -6.00 15.23 -7.99
C HIS A 353 -4.50 15.31 -7.70
N PRO A 354 -4.00 15.59 -6.48
CA PRO A 354 -2.56 15.49 -6.25
C PRO A 354 -1.97 14.10 -6.53
N SER A 355 -2.78 13.02 -6.52
CA SER A 355 -2.33 11.66 -6.88
C SER A 355 -1.71 11.59 -8.27
N ILE A 356 -2.36 12.17 -9.29
CA ILE A 356 -1.91 12.06 -10.68
C ILE A 356 -0.63 12.85 -10.99
N ILE A 357 -0.21 13.74 -10.10
CA ILE A 357 0.98 14.59 -10.25
C ILE A 357 2.03 14.35 -9.15
N GLN A 358 1.91 13.30 -8.34
CA GLN A 358 2.90 12.98 -7.30
C GLN A 358 4.34 12.91 -7.79
N PRO A 359 4.64 12.29 -8.97
CA PRO A 359 6.01 12.28 -9.49
C PRO A 359 6.56 13.69 -9.74
N THR A 360 5.71 14.59 -10.25
CA THR A 360 6.05 15.99 -10.50
C THR A 360 6.21 16.78 -9.20
N LEU A 361 5.36 16.52 -8.19
CA LEU A 361 5.49 17.12 -6.86
C LEU A 361 6.82 16.71 -6.20
N LEU A 362 7.21 15.44 -6.34
CA LEU A 362 8.50 14.94 -5.84
C LEU A 362 9.67 15.58 -6.59
N TYR A 363 9.58 15.69 -7.92
CA TYR A 363 10.58 16.40 -8.72
C TYR A 363 10.71 17.86 -8.27
N TRP A 364 9.59 18.57 -8.08
CA TRP A 364 9.58 19.95 -7.60
C TRP A 364 10.23 20.08 -6.22
N GLN A 365 9.88 19.21 -5.27
CA GLN A 365 10.47 19.21 -3.93
C GLN A 365 12.00 19.09 -3.97
N ARG A 366 12.55 18.26 -4.86
CA ARG A 366 13.99 17.98 -4.92
C ARG A 366 14.80 19.02 -5.70
N THR A 367 14.17 19.69 -6.66
CA THR A 367 14.87 20.57 -7.62
C THR A 367 14.58 22.05 -7.39
N ALA A 368 13.50 22.37 -6.69
CA ALA A 368 12.96 23.72 -6.59
C ALA A 368 12.75 24.39 -7.97
N ASP A 369 12.38 23.61 -8.99
CA ASP A 369 12.15 24.10 -10.35
C ASP A 369 11.23 25.34 -10.35
N PRO A 370 11.66 26.49 -10.92
CA PRO A 370 10.87 27.72 -10.88
C PRO A 370 9.54 27.62 -11.65
N GLY A 371 9.51 26.86 -12.75
CA GLY A 371 8.30 26.67 -13.55
C GLY A 371 7.25 25.82 -12.83
N LEU A 372 7.68 24.82 -12.07
CA LEU A 372 6.81 24.04 -11.18
C LEU A 372 6.39 24.85 -9.95
N THR A 373 7.28 25.67 -9.40
CA THR A 373 6.94 26.61 -8.32
C THR A 373 5.80 27.52 -8.76
N SER A 374 5.90 28.13 -9.95
CA SER A 374 4.83 28.96 -10.49
C SER A 374 3.53 28.17 -10.74
N LEU A 375 3.61 26.98 -11.34
CA LEU A 375 2.45 26.18 -11.71
C LEU A 375 1.64 25.75 -10.47
N PHE A 376 2.31 25.14 -9.48
CA PHE A 376 1.64 24.61 -8.30
C PHE A 376 1.17 25.72 -7.35
N SER A 377 1.96 26.77 -7.18
CA SER A 377 1.52 27.95 -6.43
C SER A 377 0.24 28.55 -7.02
N GLU A 378 0.13 28.60 -8.35
CA GLU A 378 -1.04 29.18 -9.00
C GLU A 378 -2.28 28.28 -8.91
N TRP A 379 -2.12 26.96 -9.09
CA TRP A 379 -3.19 26.00 -8.92
C TRP A 379 -3.72 25.98 -7.48
N LEU A 380 -2.84 25.91 -6.48
CA LEU A 380 -3.26 25.74 -5.08
C LEU A 380 -4.00 26.94 -4.50
N LYS A 381 -3.93 28.12 -5.13
CA LYS A 381 -4.74 29.29 -4.74
C LYS A 381 -6.25 29.00 -4.78
N VAL A 382 -6.72 28.17 -5.72
CA VAL A 382 -8.15 27.81 -5.78
C VAL A 382 -8.58 27.03 -4.53
N TRP A 383 -7.70 26.17 -4.02
CA TRP A 383 -7.93 25.36 -2.83
C TRP A 383 -7.84 26.18 -1.54
N VAL A 384 -6.95 27.18 -1.50
CA VAL A 384 -6.88 28.15 -0.40
C VAL A 384 -8.16 28.98 -0.33
N ASP A 385 -8.62 29.56 -1.46
CA ASP A 385 -9.88 30.31 -1.56
C ASP A 385 -11.07 29.46 -1.13
N ALA A 386 -11.22 28.27 -1.71
CA ALA A 386 -12.35 27.40 -1.44
C ALA A 386 -12.37 26.87 0.00
N THR A 387 -11.21 26.71 0.65
CA THR A 387 -11.15 26.38 2.07
C THR A 387 -11.66 27.52 2.92
N ALA A 388 -11.20 28.75 2.66
CA ALA A 388 -11.48 29.92 3.49
C ALA A 388 -12.97 30.29 3.52
N ARG A 389 -13.68 30.14 2.40
CA ARG A 389 -15.08 30.55 2.26
C ARG A 389 -16.08 29.46 2.65
N ALA A 390 -17.22 29.87 3.17
CA ALA A 390 -18.40 29.01 3.29
C ALA A 390 -19.18 29.03 1.96
N GLU A 391 -19.53 27.86 1.43
CA GLU A 391 -20.30 27.74 0.18
C GLU A 391 -20.95 26.35 0.10
N ASN A 392 -22.16 26.27 -0.46
CA ASN A 392 -22.88 25.01 -0.69
C ASN A 392 -22.96 24.11 0.55
N GLY A 393 -23.23 24.71 1.72
CA GLY A 393 -23.29 24.02 3.01
C GLY A 393 -21.94 23.66 3.64
N LYS A 394 -20.82 23.84 2.94
CA LYS A 394 -19.48 23.66 3.51
C LYS A 394 -19.16 24.79 4.50
N PRO A 395 -18.71 24.47 5.72
CA PRO A 395 -18.19 25.46 6.65
C PRO A 395 -16.95 26.18 6.11
N ALA A 396 -16.77 27.44 6.51
CA ALA A 396 -15.52 28.15 6.31
C ALA A 396 -14.38 27.46 7.09
N GLY A 397 -13.19 27.42 6.51
CA GLY A 397 -12.02 26.78 7.13
C GLY A 397 -11.90 25.28 6.94
N VAL A 398 -12.78 24.64 6.16
CA VAL A 398 -12.74 23.21 5.82
C VAL A 398 -12.40 23.04 4.34
N LEU A 399 -11.45 22.15 4.02
CA LEU A 399 -11.16 21.77 2.63
C LEU A 399 -12.39 21.08 2.02
N PRO A 400 -12.91 21.54 0.86
CA PRO A 400 -13.98 20.86 0.14
C PRO A 400 -13.50 19.52 -0.44
N SER A 401 -14.42 18.62 -0.77
CA SER A 401 -14.08 17.40 -1.52
C SER A 401 -13.77 17.66 -3.00
N ALA A 402 -14.54 18.56 -3.60
CA ALA A 402 -14.45 18.90 -5.02
C ALA A 402 -14.83 20.36 -5.30
N LEU A 403 -14.32 20.87 -6.43
CA LEU A 403 -14.60 22.16 -7.02
C LEU A 403 -15.12 21.97 -8.45
N ALA A 404 -16.32 22.47 -8.74
CA ALA A 404 -16.92 22.36 -10.07
C ALA A 404 -16.18 23.24 -11.09
N TRP A 405 -15.94 22.71 -12.28
CA TRP A 405 -15.44 23.44 -13.44
C TRP A 405 -16.59 23.83 -14.38
N PRO A 406 -16.58 25.03 -15.00
CA PRO A 406 -15.63 26.13 -14.82
C PRO A 406 -16.02 27.10 -13.70
N ALA A 407 -17.08 26.84 -12.94
CA ALA A 407 -17.62 27.81 -11.96
C ALA A 407 -16.68 28.09 -10.78
N GLY A 408 -15.85 27.12 -10.39
CA GLY A 408 -15.00 27.19 -9.20
C GLY A 408 -15.77 27.10 -7.87
N THR A 409 -17.01 26.60 -7.91
CA THR A 409 -17.88 26.42 -6.74
C THR A 409 -17.62 25.09 -6.03
N VAL A 410 -17.85 25.03 -4.73
CA VAL A 410 -17.74 23.83 -3.90
C VAL A 410 -18.83 22.82 -4.26
N GLY A 411 -18.41 21.66 -4.76
CA GLY A 411 -19.31 20.58 -5.17
C GLY A 411 -20.37 21.02 -6.18
N VAL A 412 -21.48 20.27 -6.22
CA VAL A 412 -22.66 20.59 -7.05
C VAL A 412 -23.72 21.26 -6.17
N PRO A 413 -24.32 22.39 -6.59
CA PRO A 413 -25.41 23.02 -5.86
C PRO A 413 -26.55 22.02 -5.55
N GLY A 414 -26.96 21.95 -4.28
CA GLY A 414 -28.03 21.06 -3.83
C GLY A 414 -27.60 19.62 -3.51
N ALA A 415 -26.33 19.26 -3.75
CA ALA A 415 -25.74 18.01 -3.30
C ALA A 415 -24.85 18.23 -2.05
N PRO A 416 -24.67 17.22 -1.20
CA PRO A 416 -23.72 17.28 -0.09
C PRO A 416 -22.30 17.63 -0.54
N TRP A 417 -21.67 18.64 0.06
CA TRP A 417 -20.31 19.06 -0.32
C TRP A 417 -19.25 17.98 -0.06
N TRP A 418 -19.52 17.05 0.87
CA TRP A 418 -18.65 15.93 1.23
C TRP A 418 -18.86 14.69 0.36
N GLU A 419 -19.92 14.64 -0.45
CA GLU A 419 -20.22 13.57 -1.41
C GLU A 419 -20.65 14.21 -2.74
N PRO A 420 -19.71 14.82 -3.49
CA PRO A 420 -20.06 15.70 -4.60
C PRO A 420 -20.53 14.96 -5.86
N PHE A 421 -20.52 13.62 -5.86
CA PHE A 421 -20.89 12.78 -7.01
C PHE A 421 -22.20 12.01 -6.76
N PRO A 422 -23.03 11.78 -7.80
CA PRO A 422 -24.25 10.98 -7.65
C PRO A 422 -23.92 9.53 -7.25
N LEU A 423 -24.83 8.86 -6.54
CA LEU A 423 -24.63 7.49 -5.99
C LEU A 423 -24.14 6.44 -7.01
N ASN A 424 -24.45 6.59 -8.30
CA ASN A 424 -24.04 5.68 -9.37
C ASN A 424 -22.66 6.01 -10.00
N HIS A 425 -22.03 7.10 -9.57
CA HIS A 425 -20.69 7.54 -9.97
C HIS A 425 -19.84 7.92 -8.74
N ASN A 426 -20.28 7.48 -7.56
CA ASN A 426 -19.70 7.85 -6.29
C ASN A 426 -18.55 6.90 -5.94
N ASP A 427 -17.34 7.23 -6.41
CA ASP A 427 -16.15 6.61 -5.84
C ASP A 427 -15.88 7.19 -4.45
N ALA A 428 -15.75 6.31 -3.46
CA ALA A 428 -15.47 6.69 -2.08
C ALA A 428 -14.17 7.51 -1.94
N LEU A 429 -13.23 7.38 -2.88
CA LEU A 429 -11.98 8.13 -2.87
C LEU A 429 -12.18 9.64 -3.10
N TYR A 430 -13.21 10.03 -3.84
CA TYR A 430 -13.51 11.44 -4.09
C TYR A 430 -14.47 12.06 -3.07
N ASN A 431 -14.96 11.27 -2.12
CA ASN A 431 -15.74 11.76 -0.99
C ASN A 431 -14.83 12.29 0.12
N TRP A 432 -15.37 13.16 0.95
CA TRP A 432 -14.67 13.70 2.10
C TRP A 432 -15.01 12.87 3.35
N PRO A 433 -14.04 12.56 4.24
CA PRO A 433 -12.66 13.03 4.19
C PRO A 433 -11.74 12.24 3.24
N GLY A 434 -12.17 11.11 2.65
CA GLY A 434 -11.45 10.31 1.64
C GLY A 434 -9.94 10.51 1.56
N ALA A 435 -9.43 10.97 0.41
CA ALA A 435 -8.00 11.19 0.19
C ALA A 435 -7.48 12.57 0.61
N PHE A 436 -8.12 13.21 1.59
CA PHE A 436 -7.78 14.54 2.11
C PHE A 436 -6.28 14.77 2.43
N ARG A 437 -5.58 13.70 2.83
CA ARG A 437 -4.13 13.73 3.11
C ARG A 437 -3.29 14.16 1.91
N LEU A 438 -3.73 13.83 0.69
CA LEU A 438 -3.06 14.22 -0.54
C LEU A 438 -3.03 15.75 -0.69
N MET A 439 -4.21 16.39 -0.61
CA MET A 439 -4.32 17.84 -0.76
C MET A 439 -3.66 18.59 0.40
N SER A 440 -3.90 18.17 1.65
CA SER A 440 -3.28 18.83 2.81
C SER A 440 -1.76 18.74 2.81
N SER A 441 -1.18 17.61 2.40
CA SER A 441 0.28 17.46 2.24
C SER A 441 0.82 18.31 1.09
N THR A 442 0.05 18.47 0.01
CA THR A 442 0.44 19.29 -1.15
C THR A 442 0.45 20.78 -0.82
N LEU A 443 -0.52 21.25 -0.04
CA LEU A 443 -0.53 22.62 0.51
C LEU A 443 0.66 22.86 1.44
N LEU A 444 0.98 21.90 2.31
CA LEU A 444 2.16 22.00 3.18
C LEU A 444 3.48 22.01 2.37
N LEU A 445 3.58 21.20 1.31
CA LEU A 445 4.71 21.25 0.37
C LEU A 445 4.82 22.65 -0.26
N ALA A 446 3.72 23.24 -0.71
CA ALA A 446 3.76 24.58 -1.30
C ALA A 446 4.24 25.66 -0.32
N TRP A 447 3.80 25.60 0.95
CA TRP A 447 4.36 26.44 2.01
C TRP A 447 5.85 26.16 2.24
N HIS A 448 6.28 24.90 2.24
CA HIS A 448 7.69 24.55 2.42
C HIS A 448 8.58 25.13 1.32
N MET A 449 8.11 25.06 0.07
CA MET A 449 8.86 25.52 -1.11
C MET A 449 8.87 27.04 -1.26
N THR A 450 7.75 27.72 -0.96
CA THR A 450 7.62 29.17 -1.21
C THR A 450 7.77 30.03 0.03
N ARG A 451 7.57 29.46 1.22
CA ARG A 451 7.41 30.16 2.50
C ARG A 451 6.22 31.11 2.57
N ASP A 452 5.32 31.05 1.59
CA ASP A 452 4.10 31.83 1.58
C ASP A 452 3.06 31.21 2.54
N THR A 453 2.70 31.96 3.56
CA THR A 453 1.78 31.52 4.63
C THR A 453 0.36 31.27 4.13
N GLN A 454 -0.03 31.77 2.94
CA GLN A 454 -1.36 31.50 2.39
C GLN A 454 -1.63 30.00 2.22
N TYR A 455 -0.59 29.22 1.87
CA TYR A 455 -0.72 27.77 1.68
C TYR A 455 -0.79 27.01 3.02
N LEU A 456 -0.38 27.64 4.13
CA LEU A 456 -0.51 27.09 5.47
C LEU A 456 -1.89 27.38 6.10
N ALA A 457 -2.56 28.45 5.65
CA ALA A 457 -3.83 28.91 6.22
C ALA A 457 -4.94 27.83 6.24
N PRO A 458 -5.14 27.00 5.19
CA PRO A 458 -6.08 25.88 5.25
C PRO A 458 -5.82 24.93 6.42
N LEU A 459 -4.55 24.56 6.64
CA LEU A 459 -4.15 23.62 7.69
C LEU A 459 -4.39 24.21 9.08
N GLN A 460 -4.10 25.50 9.26
CA GLN A 460 -4.34 26.23 10.51
C GLN A 460 -5.82 26.34 10.83
N ALA A 461 -6.65 26.66 9.83
CA ALA A 461 -8.10 26.78 10.00
C ALA A 461 -8.74 25.45 10.43
N MET A 462 -8.34 24.35 9.79
CA MET A 462 -8.83 23.01 10.12
C MET A 462 -8.34 22.55 11.51
N ALA A 463 -7.07 22.78 11.86
CA ALA A 463 -6.55 22.45 13.19
C ALA A 463 -7.26 23.24 14.30
N LYS A 464 -7.54 24.53 14.07
CA LYS A 464 -8.36 25.36 14.96
C LYS A 464 -9.76 24.75 15.13
N LEU A 465 -10.42 24.37 14.03
CA LEU A 465 -11.75 23.79 14.07
C LEU A 465 -11.81 22.47 14.85
N VAL A 466 -10.81 21.59 14.67
CA VAL A 466 -10.67 20.35 15.45
C VAL A 466 -10.58 20.65 16.94
N ARG A 467 -9.77 21.63 17.35
CA ARG A 467 -9.65 22.02 18.76
C ARG A 467 -10.94 22.55 19.35
N GLU A 468 -11.60 23.47 18.65
CA GLU A 468 -12.84 24.11 19.10
C GLU A 468 -13.94 23.08 19.36
N HIS A 469 -13.97 21.99 18.60
CA HIS A 469 -15.02 20.97 18.69
C HIS A 469 -14.59 19.64 19.33
N ARG A 470 -13.37 19.52 19.86
CA ARG A 470 -12.83 18.29 20.45
C ARG A 470 -13.67 17.75 21.61
N SER A 471 -14.21 18.65 22.42
CA SER A 471 -15.06 18.31 23.57
C SER A 471 -16.53 18.17 23.21
N SER A 472 -16.91 18.40 21.95
CA SER A 472 -18.31 18.26 21.52
C SER A 472 -18.79 16.82 21.74
N ARG A 473 -20.05 16.67 22.17
CA ARG A 473 -20.74 15.39 22.39
C ARG A 473 -22.08 15.39 21.64
N GLY A 474 -22.73 14.23 21.53
CA GLY A 474 -24.01 14.09 20.83
C GLY A 474 -23.87 13.96 19.30
N GLU A 475 -24.99 13.78 18.61
CA GLU A 475 -25.02 13.67 17.14
C GLU A 475 -24.56 14.97 16.46
N ALA A 476 -23.81 14.83 15.37
CA ALA A 476 -23.38 15.96 14.55
C ALA A 476 -23.92 15.74 13.13
N ALA A 477 -24.68 16.71 12.62
CA ALA A 477 -25.24 16.62 11.27
C ALA A 477 -24.10 16.50 10.24
N PRO A 478 -24.14 15.53 9.31
CA PRO A 478 -23.17 15.41 8.24
C PRO A 478 -22.95 16.73 7.49
N GLY A 479 -21.68 17.05 7.20
CA GLY A 479 -21.28 18.30 6.57
C GLY A 479 -21.22 19.53 7.47
N SER A 480 -21.71 19.47 8.72
CA SER A 480 -21.58 20.57 9.68
C SER A 480 -20.13 20.75 10.15
N ALA A 481 -19.83 21.90 10.76
CA ALA A 481 -18.51 22.21 11.32
C ALA A 481 -18.08 21.20 12.41
N VAL A 482 -19.00 20.83 13.31
CA VAL A 482 -18.76 19.84 14.36
C VAL A 482 -18.49 18.46 13.77
N TRP A 483 -19.27 18.06 12.76
CA TRP A 483 -19.06 16.79 12.07
C TRP A 483 -17.70 16.77 11.37
N ALA A 484 -17.37 17.82 10.62
CA ALA A 484 -16.09 17.93 9.92
C ALA A 484 -14.91 17.89 10.90
N ALA A 485 -14.98 18.61 12.02
CA ALA A 485 -13.95 18.58 13.06
C ALA A 485 -13.67 17.15 13.57
N ARG A 486 -14.73 16.37 13.85
CA ARG A 486 -14.60 14.98 14.32
C ARG A 486 -13.99 14.06 13.27
N GLN A 487 -14.39 14.22 12.01
CA GLN A 487 -13.82 13.43 10.91
C GLN A 487 -12.34 13.80 10.67
N MET A 488 -11.89 15.01 11.01
CA MET A 488 -10.48 15.43 10.82
C MET A 488 -9.52 15.00 11.96
N GLU A 489 -10.03 14.65 13.15
CA GLU A 489 -9.23 14.45 14.38
C GLU A 489 -8.12 13.37 14.27
N GLY A 490 -8.20 12.46 13.29
CA GLY A 490 -7.12 11.51 12.92
C GLY A 490 -6.55 11.68 11.51
N HIS A 491 -7.15 12.53 10.68
CA HIS A 491 -6.75 12.70 9.27
C HIS A 491 -5.72 13.82 9.08
N LEU A 492 -5.64 14.78 10.02
CA LEU A 492 -4.66 15.87 10.01
C LEU A 492 -3.29 15.49 10.61
N ALA A 493 -3.23 14.41 11.40
CA ALA A 493 -2.06 14.12 12.23
C ALA A 493 -0.76 14.00 11.43
N ASP A 494 -0.80 13.33 10.27
CA ASP A 494 0.40 13.15 9.42
C ASP A 494 0.91 14.50 8.90
N THR A 495 0.04 15.34 8.34
CA THR A 495 0.41 16.66 7.81
C THR A 495 0.88 17.60 8.93
N LEU A 496 0.23 17.57 10.11
CA LEU A 496 0.65 18.35 11.27
C LEU A 496 2.00 17.85 11.83
N ALA A 497 2.27 16.55 11.77
CA ALA A 497 3.56 15.98 12.19
C ALA A 497 4.68 16.42 11.24
N LYS A 498 4.44 16.43 9.91
CA LYS A 498 5.37 17.00 8.93
C LYS A 498 5.61 18.48 9.19
N TYR A 499 4.57 19.26 9.46
CA TYR A 499 4.71 20.68 9.82
C TYR A 499 5.58 20.85 11.07
N ARG A 500 5.25 20.14 12.16
CA ARG A 500 5.99 20.17 13.43
C ARG A 500 7.47 19.84 13.27
N LEU A 501 7.79 18.87 12.40
CA LEU A 501 9.17 18.47 12.08
C LEU A 501 9.92 19.57 11.31
N LEU A 502 9.25 20.22 10.36
CA LEU A 502 9.85 21.24 9.49
C LEU A 502 10.05 22.59 10.17
N SER A 503 9.09 22.99 11.03
CA SER A 503 9.07 24.32 11.64
C SER A 503 9.65 24.34 13.05
N GLY A 504 9.65 23.21 13.76
CA GLY A 504 9.91 23.18 15.20
C GLY A 504 8.72 23.64 16.05
N ASP A 505 7.61 24.07 15.43
CA ASP A 505 6.50 24.71 16.11
C ASP A 505 5.60 23.69 16.82
N ARG A 506 5.59 23.80 18.15
CA ARG A 506 4.91 22.91 19.09
C ARG A 506 3.42 23.18 19.23
N GLN A 507 2.88 24.19 18.56
CA GLN A 507 1.51 24.62 18.79
C GLN A 507 0.50 23.48 18.61
N TYR A 508 0.77 22.46 17.77
CA TYR A 508 -0.11 21.31 17.48
C TYR A 508 0.22 20.01 18.24
N ASP A 509 1.12 20.05 19.23
CA ASP A 509 1.51 18.86 20.01
C ASP A 509 0.29 18.21 20.71
N ASP A 510 -0.74 18.98 21.09
CA ASP A 510 -1.98 18.51 21.73
C ASP A 510 -2.86 17.63 20.81
N LEU A 511 -2.86 17.91 19.50
CA LEU A 511 -3.58 17.14 18.49
C LEU A 511 -2.78 15.87 18.12
N LEU A 512 -1.46 15.99 18.06
CA LEU A 512 -0.55 14.89 17.75
C LEU A 512 -0.50 13.85 18.88
N ALA A 513 -0.59 14.27 20.14
CA ALA A 513 -0.62 13.40 21.31
C ALA A 513 -1.75 12.34 21.24
N THR A 514 -2.90 12.68 20.64
CA THR A 514 -4.01 11.72 20.47
C THR A 514 -3.98 11.04 19.12
N GLY A 515 -3.88 11.80 18.02
CA GLY A 515 -4.14 11.31 16.66
C GLY A 515 -2.93 10.70 15.93
N ALA A 516 -1.70 10.91 16.41
CA ALA A 516 -0.51 10.51 15.67
C ALA A 516 -0.14 9.02 15.84
N THR A 517 0.67 8.50 14.92
CA THR A 517 1.20 7.14 14.97
C THR A 517 2.19 6.96 16.13
N GLY A 518 2.46 5.71 16.53
CA GLY A 518 3.41 5.40 17.60
C GLY A 518 4.81 5.98 17.35
N TYR A 519 5.27 6.00 16.10
CA TYR A 519 6.55 6.62 15.73
C TYR A 519 6.54 8.14 15.88
N VAL A 520 5.47 8.83 15.47
CA VAL A 520 5.37 10.29 15.64
C VAL A 520 5.34 10.65 17.13
N LYS A 521 4.59 9.91 17.96
CA LYS A 521 4.57 10.11 19.41
C LYS A 521 5.96 9.92 20.02
N TYR A 522 6.72 8.92 19.56
CA TYR A 522 8.12 8.74 19.93
C TYR A 522 8.99 9.93 19.49
N ARG A 523 8.92 10.36 18.23
CA ARG A 523 9.76 11.45 17.69
C ARG A 523 9.53 12.79 18.39
N LEU A 524 8.30 13.07 18.81
CA LEU A 524 7.94 14.37 19.37
C LEU A 524 7.97 14.41 20.90
N GLY A 525 7.67 13.28 21.55
CA GLY A 525 7.51 13.20 23.01
C GLY A 525 8.34 12.12 23.70
N GLY A 526 9.15 11.36 22.97
CA GLY A 526 9.97 10.28 23.53
C GLY A 526 9.17 9.04 23.97
N ASP A 527 7.90 8.90 23.56
CA ASP A 527 7.04 7.76 23.91
C ASP A 527 7.46 6.47 23.19
N LEU A 528 8.53 5.84 23.70
CA LEU A 528 9.05 4.58 23.19
C LEU A 528 8.04 3.44 23.32
N SER A 529 7.16 3.51 24.33
CA SER A 529 6.12 2.51 24.56
C SER A 529 5.07 2.52 23.45
N ALA A 530 4.66 3.68 22.96
CA ALA A 530 3.76 3.79 21.81
C ALA A 530 4.39 3.25 20.52
N LEU A 531 5.68 3.52 20.29
CA LEU A 531 6.41 2.93 19.16
C LEU A 531 6.47 1.40 19.29
N ALA A 532 6.87 0.88 20.45
CA ALA A 532 7.01 -0.56 20.69
C ALA A 532 5.67 -1.30 20.48
N ARG A 533 4.55 -0.76 20.99
CA ARG A 533 3.20 -1.33 20.77
C ARG A 533 2.84 -1.40 19.28
N GLY A 534 3.15 -0.35 18.52
CA GLY A 534 2.89 -0.36 17.07
C GLY A 534 3.74 -1.40 16.34
N LEU A 535 5.02 -1.53 16.70
CA LEU A 535 5.92 -2.53 16.12
C LEU A 535 5.51 -3.95 16.50
N GLU A 536 5.01 -4.16 17.72
CA GLU A 536 4.47 -5.44 18.19
C GLU A 536 3.23 -5.85 17.40
N GLN A 537 2.25 -4.94 17.25
CA GLN A 537 1.08 -5.19 16.40
C GLN A 537 1.47 -5.53 14.96
N ASN A 538 2.45 -4.83 14.40
CA ASN A 538 2.95 -5.12 13.05
C ASN A 538 3.62 -6.50 12.97
N ALA A 539 4.47 -6.86 13.95
CA ALA A 539 5.11 -8.17 13.99
C ALA A 539 4.06 -9.29 14.12
N GLU A 540 3.10 -9.12 15.03
CA GLU A 540 1.99 -10.05 15.26
C GLU A 540 1.12 -10.26 14.01
N ALA A 541 0.87 -9.21 13.22
CA ALA A 541 0.11 -9.31 11.98
C ALA A 541 0.73 -10.32 11.01
N PHE A 542 2.06 -10.42 10.99
CA PHE A 542 2.79 -11.38 10.16
C PHE A 542 3.13 -12.69 10.90
N ARG A 543 2.59 -12.96 12.10
CA ARG A 543 2.80 -14.24 12.81
C ARG A 543 1.86 -15.35 12.37
N SER A 544 0.96 -15.08 11.43
CA SER A 544 0.03 -16.07 10.91
C SER A 544 -0.35 -15.83 9.44
N ASN A 545 -1.03 -16.81 8.85
CA ASN A 545 -1.78 -16.69 7.59
C ASN A 545 -0.93 -16.24 6.40
N TRP A 546 0.30 -16.75 6.30
CA TRP A 546 1.19 -16.57 5.15
C TRP A 546 0.47 -16.81 3.82
N GLU A 547 -0.36 -17.85 3.76
CA GLU A 547 -1.17 -18.24 2.59
C GLU A 547 -2.12 -17.13 2.15
N GLY A 548 -2.73 -16.41 3.11
CA GLY A 548 -3.59 -15.25 2.87
C GLY A 548 -2.88 -14.08 2.19
N TYR A 549 -1.58 -13.93 2.42
CA TYR A 549 -0.74 -12.91 1.77
C TYR A 549 -0.15 -13.39 0.43
N THR A 550 -0.22 -14.70 0.13
CA THR A 550 0.57 -15.33 -0.95
C THR A 550 -0.27 -16.19 -1.89
N SER A 551 -0.37 -17.49 -1.63
CA SER A 551 -1.01 -18.47 -2.53
C SER A 551 -2.49 -18.17 -2.76
N GLU A 552 -3.17 -17.65 -1.74
CA GLU A 552 -4.59 -17.33 -1.77
C GLU A 552 -4.90 -15.98 -2.39
N MET A 553 -3.97 -15.02 -2.34
CA MET A 553 -4.21 -13.64 -2.79
C MET A 553 -4.52 -13.55 -4.28
N ARG A 554 -5.58 -12.82 -4.65
CA ARG A 554 -6.07 -12.75 -6.03
C ARG A 554 -5.88 -11.39 -6.71
N TRP A 555 -5.76 -10.31 -5.96
CA TRP A 555 -5.49 -8.96 -6.50
C TRP A 555 -4.27 -8.35 -5.83
N THR A 556 -3.37 -7.83 -6.64
CA THR A 556 -2.03 -7.38 -6.22
C THR A 556 -2.04 -6.04 -5.49
N ASP A 557 -3.10 -5.26 -5.65
CA ASP A 557 -3.44 -4.05 -4.88
C ASP A 557 -4.16 -4.37 -3.54
N ARG A 558 -4.40 -5.66 -3.24
CA ARG A 558 -5.07 -6.14 -2.02
C ARG A 558 -4.23 -7.10 -1.18
N VAL A 559 -2.91 -7.20 -1.43
CA VAL A 559 -2.02 -8.20 -0.80
C VAL A 559 -2.16 -8.27 0.73
N ILE A 560 -2.34 -7.12 1.40
CA ILE A 560 -2.45 -7.05 2.86
C ILE A 560 -3.89 -6.85 3.37
N SER A 561 -4.90 -7.04 2.51
CA SER A 561 -6.31 -6.73 2.80
C SER A 561 -7.14 -7.93 3.26
N PHE A 562 -6.61 -9.17 3.19
CA PHE A 562 -7.36 -10.37 3.61
C PHE A 562 -7.88 -10.26 5.05
N THR A 563 -7.02 -9.83 5.96
CA THR A 563 -7.39 -9.65 7.37
C THR A 563 -8.41 -8.53 7.55
N SER A 564 -8.22 -7.38 6.90
CA SER A 564 -9.11 -6.22 7.07
C SER A 564 -10.49 -6.44 6.47
N ASN A 565 -10.57 -7.16 5.34
CA ASN A 565 -11.78 -7.26 4.55
C ASN A 565 -12.59 -8.52 4.86
N PHE A 566 -11.94 -9.63 5.24
CA PHE A 566 -12.61 -10.90 5.49
C PHE A 566 -12.43 -11.42 6.92
N LEU A 567 -11.21 -11.56 7.45
CA LEU A 567 -11.07 -12.16 8.79
C LEU A 567 -11.76 -11.31 9.89
N ARG A 568 -11.73 -9.98 9.78
CA ARG A 568 -12.46 -9.09 10.71
C ARG A 568 -13.99 -9.17 10.61
N TYR A 569 -14.51 -9.74 9.52
CA TYR A 569 -15.94 -10.01 9.40
C TYR A 569 -16.37 -11.22 10.25
N LEU A 570 -15.42 -12.14 10.51
CA LEU A 570 -15.69 -13.33 11.30
C LEU A 570 -15.87 -12.97 12.80
N PRO A 571 -16.67 -13.75 13.56
CA PRO A 571 -16.79 -13.66 15.00
C PRO A 571 -15.51 -14.13 15.72
N GLU A 572 -14.70 -14.95 15.07
CA GLU A 572 -13.38 -15.34 15.56
C GLU A 572 -12.43 -14.13 15.60
N PRO A 573 -11.57 -13.97 16.62
CA PRO A 573 -10.62 -12.88 16.68
C PRO A 573 -9.65 -12.89 15.49
N ALA A 574 -9.65 -11.80 14.72
CA ALA A 574 -8.70 -11.62 13.62
C ALA A 574 -7.33 -11.15 14.14
N PRO A 575 -6.22 -11.57 13.49
CA PRO A 575 -4.91 -10.96 13.73
C PRO A 575 -4.94 -9.43 13.53
N PRO A 576 -3.99 -8.69 14.12
CA PRO A 576 -3.84 -7.27 13.84
C PRO A 576 -3.51 -7.03 12.35
N LEU A 577 -3.72 -5.80 11.89
CA LEU A 577 -3.39 -5.43 10.52
C LEU A 577 -1.90 -5.13 10.40
N PRO A 578 -1.24 -5.52 9.29
CA PRO A 578 0.10 -5.08 8.98
C PRO A 578 0.19 -3.54 8.95
N GLN A 579 1.28 -2.98 9.48
CA GLN A 579 1.56 -1.55 9.46
C GLN A 579 2.92 -1.26 8.78
N PRO A 580 3.09 -1.54 7.46
CA PRO A 580 4.34 -1.27 6.76
C PRO A 580 4.80 0.18 6.89
N HIS A 581 3.87 1.14 6.88
CA HIS A 581 4.18 2.56 7.05
C HIS A 581 4.94 2.87 8.35
N LEU A 582 4.71 2.12 9.43
CA LEU A 582 5.43 2.28 10.69
C LEU A 582 6.89 1.86 10.55
N LEU A 583 7.16 0.76 9.84
CA LEU A 583 8.52 0.30 9.53
C LEU A 583 9.25 1.34 8.67
N TYR A 584 8.58 1.89 7.65
CA TYR A 584 9.12 2.97 6.81
C TYR A 584 9.44 4.21 7.64
N ALA A 585 8.47 4.72 8.41
CA ALA A 585 8.61 5.96 9.16
C ALA A 585 9.76 5.87 10.16
N SER A 586 9.81 4.77 10.92
CA SER A 586 10.88 4.51 11.91
C SER A 586 12.26 4.36 11.26
N ALA A 587 12.37 3.67 10.12
CA ALA A 587 13.66 3.48 9.45
C ALA A 587 14.16 4.72 8.70
N THR A 588 13.28 5.63 8.28
CA THR A 588 13.65 6.75 7.40
C THR A 588 13.62 8.14 8.04
N GLY A 589 12.83 8.36 9.09
CA GLY A 589 12.64 9.72 9.62
C GLY A 589 11.32 10.38 9.24
N ASP A 590 10.59 9.86 8.24
CA ASP A 590 9.42 10.52 7.65
C ASP A 590 8.14 10.26 8.47
N PRO A 591 7.48 11.29 9.05
CA PRO A 591 6.19 11.12 9.70
C PRO A 591 5.07 11.05 8.63
N GLY A 592 4.98 9.92 7.91
CA GLY A 592 3.97 9.70 6.89
C GLY A 592 4.33 8.61 5.88
N THR A 593 3.97 8.84 4.62
CA THR A 593 4.24 7.93 3.48
C THR A 593 5.11 8.64 2.43
N PRO A 594 5.81 7.88 1.56
CA PRO A 594 6.64 8.46 0.51
C PRO A 594 5.83 8.98 -0.71
N LEU A 595 4.50 8.95 -0.64
CA LEU A 595 3.60 9.23 -1.77
C LEU A 595 3.52 10.74 -2.07
N VAL A 596 3.29 11.55 -1.03
CA VAL A 596 3.21 13.02 -1.14
C VAL A 596 4.09 13.67 -0.09
N PHE A 597 4.92 14.60 -0.55
CA PHE A 597 5.84 15.39 0.26
C PHE A 597 6.70 14.54 1.22
N PRO A 598 7.43 13.53 0.72
CA PRO A 598 8.27 12.67 1.55
C PRO A 598 9.31 13.47 2.34
N LEU A 599 9.47 13.15 3.63
CA LEU A 599 10.51 13.69 4.51
C LEU A 599 11.45 12.60 5.02
N ASN A 600 11.72 11.57 4.20
CA ASN A 600 12.69 10.55 4.55
C ASN A 600 14.10 11.17 4.59
N ALA A 601 14.72 11.14 5.76
CA ALA A 601 16.03 11.74 6.02
C ALA A 601 17.18 10.85 5.54
N VAL A 602 16.96 9.53 5.53
CA VAL A 602 17.98 8.54 5.19
C VAL A 602 17.39 7.39 4.38
N ARG A 603 18.21 6.83 3.49
CA ARG A 603 18.07 5.46 2.97
C ARG A 603 19.32 4.67 3.35
N TRP A 604 19.13 3.48 3.91
CA TRP A 604 20.21 2.58 4.31
C TRP A 604 20.60 1.72 3.10
N ARG A 605 21.81 1.90 2.54
CA ARG A 605 22.33 1.15 1.38
C ARG A 605 22.74 -0.27 1.77
N THR A 606 21.76 -1.06 2.17
CA THR A 606 21.93 -2.43 2.61
C THR A 606 20.60 -3.17 2.63
N PRO A 607 20.56 -4.51 2.49
CA PRO A 607 19.31 -5.27 2.55
C PRO A 607 18.59 -5.11 3.90
N PRO A 608 17.26 -5.24 3.96
CA PRO A 608 16.47 -5.12 5.20
C PRO A 608 16.63 -6.31 6.17
N ARG A 609 17.64 -7.16 5.97
CA ARG A 609 17.90 -8.39 6.73
C ARG A 609 18.84 -8.13 7.89
N GLU A 610 18.66 -8.80 9.02
CA GLU A 610 19.50 -8.73 10.22
C GLU A 610 19.81 -7.29 10.68
N ILE A 611 18.85 -6.39 10.55
CA ILE A 611 18.98 -4.97 10.91
C ILE A 611 17.69 -4.43 11.51
N ALA A 612 17.86 -3.49 12.43
CA ALA A 612 16.84 -2.55 12.85
C ALA A 612 17.44 -1.15 12.83
N ALA A 613 16.69 -0.17 12.36
CA ALA A 613 17.08 1.24 12.29
C ALA A 613 15.93 2.13 12.75
N LEU A 614 16.20 2.97 13.74
CA LEU A 614 15.25 3.93 14.30
C LEU A 614 15.84 5.33 14.17
N VAL A 615 15.31 6.13 13.25
CA VAL A 615 15.63 7.55 13.17
C VAL A 615 15.04 8.23 14.39
N THR A 616 15.92 8.82 15.20
CA THR A 616 15.55 9.47 16.46
C THR A 616 15.41 10.97 16.28
N ASP A 617 16.22 11.56 15.38
CA ASP A 617 16.17 12.98 15.06
C ASP A 617 16.63 13.25 13.62
N SER A 618 16.11 14.30 13.00
CA SER A 618 16.44 14.68 11.63
C SER A 618 16.06 16.13 11.36
N SER A 619 16.97 16.89 10.74
CA SER A 619 16.72 18.25 10.29
C SER A 619 17.44 18.55 8.97
N ALA A 620 17.37 19.79 8.52
CA ALA A 620 18.11 20.25 7.35
C ALA A 620 19.64 20.34 7.57
N SER A 621 20.13 20.17 8.79
CA SER A 621 21.55 20.30 9.15
C SER A 621 22.05 19.22 10.11
N SER A 622 21.20 18.29 10.55
CA SER A 622 21.56 17.24 11.48
C SER A 622 20.77 15.97 11.22
N PHE A 623 21.34 14.85 11.65
CA PHE A 623 20.67 13.56 11.61
C PHE A 623 21.10 12.73 12.81
N ARG A 624 20.18 11.92 13.37
CA ARG A 624 20.50 10.92 14.37
C ARG A 624 19.60 9.70 14.23
N ALA A 625 20.21 8.51 14.28
CA ALA A 625 19.51 7.24 14.35
C ALA A 625 20.19 6.28 15.33
N GLU A 626 19.40 5.36 15.85
CA GLU A 626 19.84 4.17 16.56
C GLU A 626 19.69 2.96 15.65
N VAL A 627 20.77 2.21 15.47
CA VAL A 627 20.84 1.08 14.54
C VAL A 627 21.40 -0.12 15.26
N TYR A 628 20.75 -1.27 15.08
CA TYR A 628 21.20 -2.55 15.62
C TYR A 628 21.40 -3.53 14.48
N HIS A 629 22.62 -4.05 14.34
CA HIS A 629 22.93 -5.15 13.42
C HIS A 629 22.95 -6.48 14.17
N PHE A 630 22.14 -7.45 13.72
CA PHE A 630 21.97 -8.74 14.40
C PHE A 630 22.96 -9.83 13.97
N GLY A 631 23.71 -9.58 12.89
CA GLY A 631 24.67 -10.53 12.35
C GLY A 631 25.89 -10.70 13.25
N SER A 632 26.68 -11.73 12.97
CA SER A 632 27.84 -12.12 13.78
C SER A 632 29.16 -11.45 13.35
N LYS A 633 29.17 -10.73 12.23
CA LYS A 633 30.33 -10.00 11.71
C LYS A 633 29.99 -8.53 11.53
N PRO A 634 30.99 -7.62 11.53
CA PRO A 634 30.76 -6.22 11.19
C PRO A 634 30.08 -6.09 9.83
N ARG A 635 29.12 -5.16 9.73
CA ARG A 635 28.38 -4.89 8.51
C ARG A 635 28.80 -3.56 7.92
N LYS A 636 29.36 -3.61 6.72
CA LYS A 636 29.63 -2.42 5.90
C LYS A 636 28.39 -2.04 5.13
N LEU A 637 28.06 -0.75 5.12
CA LEU A 637 26.98 -0.16 4.32
C LEU A 637 27.27 1.31 4.05
N ALA A 638 26.35 1.99 3.37
CA ALA A 638 26.30 3.44 3.32
C ALA A 638 24.94 3.96 3.81
N ALA A 639 24.92 5.18 4.34
CA ALA A 639 23.70 5.94 4.58
C ALA A 639 23.60 7.02 3.49
N GLU A 640 22.52 6.98 2.69
CA GLU A 640 22.16 8.04 1.74
C GLU A 640 21.35 9.09 2.50
N PHE A 641 21.93 10.25 2.77
CA PHE A 641 21.22 11.37 3.40
C PHE A 641 20.51 12.22 2.36
N LEU A 642 19.25 12.56 2.61
CA LEU A 642 18.34 13.15 1.62
C LEU A 642 17.83 14.55 1.98
N LEU A 643 18.03 14.98 3.23
CA LEU A 643 17.50 16.25 3.75
C LEU A 643 18.56 17.25 4.20
N LEU A 644 19.84 16.84 4.24
CA LEU A 644 20.93 17.74 4.61
C LEU A 644 21.11 18.81 3.52
N ARG A 645 21.24 20.06 3.92
CA ARG A 645 21.58 21.16 3.00
C ARG A 645 23.03 21.02 2.51
N PRO A 646 23.39 21.66 1.38
CA PRO A 646 24.78 21.75 0.97
C PRO A 646 25.66 22.34 2.09
N GLY A 647 26.78 21.68 2.38
CA GLY A 647 27.64 22.01 3.52
C GLY A 647 28.65 20.92 3.85
N GLU A 648 29.50 21.20 4.83
CA GLU A 648 30.50 20.26 5.38
C GLU A 648 29.99 19.67 6.70
N TYR A 649 30.14 18.35 6.84
CA TYR A 649 29.56 17.59 7.95
C TYR A 649 30.54 16.54 8.49
N GLU A 650 30.32 16.15 9.74
CA GLU A 650 30.97 15.03 10.40
C GLU A 650 29.93 13.95 10.72
N LEU A 651 30.21 12.72 10.29
CA LEU A 651 29.49 11.51 10.66
C LEU A 651 30.21 10.84 11.84
N HIS A 652 29.47 10.61 12.91
CA HIS A 652 29.90 9.83 14.07
C HIS A 652 29.12 8.52 14.14
N VAL A 653 29.84 7.42 14.37
CA VAL A 653 29.26 6.08 14.51
C VAL A 653 29.85 5.43 15.75
N GLY A 654 29.03 5.10 16.73
CA GLY A 654 29.54 4.52 17.97
C GLY A 654 28.42 4.04 18.88
N PRO A 655 28.73 3.27 19.92
CA PRO A 655 27.73 2.91 20.93
C PRO A 655 27.20 4.17 21.61
N ALA A 656 25.94 4.12 22.07
CA ALA A 656 25.30 5.26 22.75
C ALA A 656 26.08 5.72 24.00
N GLU A 657 26.81 4.81 24.65
CA GLU A 657 27.45 4.98 25.95
C GLU A 657 28.97 5.21 25.89
N ALA A 658 29.61 5.16 24.70
CA ALA A 658 31.06 5.35 24.59
C ALA A 658 31.41 6.60 23.77
N PRO A 659 32.66 7.10 23.89
CA PRO A 659 33.13 8.23 23.10
C PRO A 659 32.95 7.96 21.60
N PRO A 660 32.55 8.96 20.79
CA PRO A 660 32.45 8.80 19.35
C PRO A 660 33.80 8.33 18.78
N THR A 661 33.77 7.39 17.83
CA THR A 661 34.96 7.14 17.01
C THR A 661 35.37 8.41 16.27
N ALA A 662 36.61 8.46 15.77
CA ALA A 662 37.04 9.54 14.90
C ALA A 662 35.98 9.80 13.80
N PRO A 663 35.50 11.03 13.63
CA PRO A 663 34.41 11.30 12.70
C PRO A 663 34.86 11.13 11.24
N VAL A 664 33.92 10.69 10.40
CA VAL A 664 34.09 10.72 8.94
C VAL A 664 33.60 12.06 8.44
N ARG A 665 34.50 12.87 7.88
CA ARG A 665 34.15 14.15 7.24
C ARG A 665 33.59 13.90 5.85
N PHE A 666 32.53 14.60 5.48
CA PHE A 666 31.95 14.55 4.14
C PHE A 666 31.30 15.87 3.77
N ARG A 667 31.15 16.09 2.46
CA ARG A 667 30.52 17.28 1.89
C ARG A 667 29.21 16.90 1.21
N VAL A 668 28.17 17.69 1.46
CA VAL A 668 26.92 17.66 0.72
C VAL A 668 27.00 18.72 -0.37
N THR A 669 26.86 18.32 -1.63
CA THR A 669 26.87 19.24 -2.79
C THR A 669 25.56 19.26 -3.57
N GLY A 670 24.75 18.21 -3.44
CA GLY A 670 23.49 18.05 -4.16
C GLY A 670 22.34 17.66 -3.23
N PRO A 671 21.22 17.17 -3.78
CA PRO A 671 20.03 16.79 -3.00
C PRO A 671 20.23 15.52 -2.17
N ARG A 672 21.37 14.84 -2.33
CA ARG A 672 21.70 13.58 -1.66
C ARG A 672 23.20 13.37 -1.54
N VAL A 673 23.60 12.58 -0.55
CA VAL A 673 24.98 12.11 -0.39
C VAL A 673 25.00 10.71 0.20
N ASP A 674 25.78 9.80 -0.38
CA ASP A 674 26.08 8.50 0.20
C ASP A 674 27.32 8.59 1.08
N VAL A 675 27.19 8.20 2.36
CA VAL A 675 28.30 8.20 3.32
C VAL A 675 28.54 6.78 3.85
N PRO A 676 29.73 6.20 3.63
CA PRO A 676 30.02 4.84 4.10
C PRO A 676 30.12 4.78 5.63
N LEU A 677 29.64 3.68 6.21
CA LEU A 677 29.76 3.38 7.63
C LEU A 677 29.86 1.87 7.89
N GLU A 678 30.34 1.51 9.07
CA GLU A 678 30.42 0.13 9.53
C GLU A 678 29.68 -0.03 10.86
N LEU A 679 28.80 -1.03 10.94
CA LEU A 679 28.07 -1.36 12.16
C LEU A 679 28.72 -2.57 12.84
N PRO A 680 29.01 -2.51 14.15
CA PRO A 680 29.47 -3.67 14.89
C PRO A 680 28.36 -4.75 14.98
N PRO A 681 28.74 -6.04 15.08
CA PRO A 681 27.78 -7.12 15.28
C PRO A 681 27.16 -7.03 16.68
N ARG A 682 25.84 -7.27 16.76
CA ARG A 682 25.05 -7.43 17.99
C ARG A 682 25.28 -6.32 19.03
N ARG A 683 25.28 -5.08 18.54
CA ARG A 683 25.46 -3.90 19.39
C ARG A 683 24.64 -2.74 18.89
N LEU A 684 23.93 -2.08 19.81
CA LEU A 684 23.22 -0.85 19.53
C LEU A 684 24.22 0.27 19.22
N THR A 685 24.08 0.88 18.06
CA THR A 685 24.98 1.90 17.53
C THR A 685 24.21 3.16 17.21
N VAL A 686 24.70 4.29 17.68
CA VAL A 686 24.21 5.62 17.32
C VAL A 686 24.96 6.09 16.08
N VAL A 687 24.20 6.47 15.05
CA VAL A 687 24.67 7.13 13.84
C VAL A 687 24.23 8.57 13.92
N SER A 688 25.16 9.53 13.96
CA SER A 688 24.82 10.95 14.03
C SER A 688 25.63 11.81 13.08
N VAL A 689 24.98 12.78 12.46
CA VAL A 689 25.58 13.77 11.57
C VAL A 689 25.44 15.16 12.19
N ARG A 690 26.53 15.92 12.19
CA ARG A 690 26.58 17.31 12.66
C ARG A 690 27.34 18.19 11.66
N PRO A 691 26.98 19.47 11.52
CA PRO A 691 27.71 20.38 10.65
C PRO A 691 29.09 20.68 11.25
N ILE A 692 30.10 20.80 10.40
CA ILE A 692 31.40 21.32 10.82
C ILE A 692 31.26 22.84 10.91
N THR A 693 30.96 23.36 12.09
CA THR A 693 31.07 24.81 12.32
C THR A 693 32.55 25.18 12.19
N ALA A 694 32.88 26.04 11.24
CA ALA A 694 34.16 26.76 11.29
C ALA A 694 34.21 27.47 12.63
N SER A 695 35.16 27.11 13.49
CA SER A 695 35.54 27.92 14.64
C SER A 695 35.79 29.33 14.10
N ARG A 696 34.92 30.28 14.44
CA ARG A 696 35.15 31.68 14.12
C ARG A 696 36.25 32.23 15.00
#